data_AF-A0A1X1QWX6-F1
#
_entry.id   AF-A0A1X1QWX6-F1
#
_cell.length_a   1.000
_cell.length_b   1.000
_cell.length_c   1.000
_cell.angle_alpha   90.00
_cell.angle_beta   90.00
_cell.angle_gamma   90.00
#
_symmetry.space_group_name_H-M   'P 1'
#
loop_
_entity.id
_entity.type
_entity.pdbx_description
1 polymer ?
#
loop_
_entity_poly.entity_id
_entity_poly.type
_entity_poly.pdbx_seq_one_letter_code
_entity_poly.pdbx_strand_id
1 'polypeptide(L)'
;MAVSNQVDLVEVFREVRRALHSDGKQLALFVEDLTVLHGVEREFLDAIVEPVHSVDGDMCGLRMIFAVTDGHFHDLDTVRTRCDDAYWFDAAYGEDGVDEDEALSFVARYFNATRLDPHEIDAAWTSRDSNGERWLRNACRDCIHQEGCHDAFGTSREGYGLYPLDAPAVGRFVRALSAERFDPRDIVREVINRFLIQGSLDLRSNDFPSASTLAVFDQNSEPLAPLIAARVKDLRPADYERVSNILRYWANPESPADISTAILEAFGVHDFNEGLQSLRSLHDSGPSYQRRPEDTTPRHRPTHRGIEDRLKSERRKPFVELTAWANGQRELSATATRYLRQLVQKVVKNNLELGPLPVNLGPGFDESRFRDIDIVLNGSVTQQQSPDTAFVVIERNQVNAAALQALILASEVDTEDWPQAAVYRRMLASAVEAWTRAVVAKLGRPVTNSTKATVQGAIVASAVLDDLNRGLSLTDYMSAMFAPTRALTAGAVRSAKWAALVARAADLKPRLQKLIEAEFGEARGTGSVRMVQADRLLPVVKDFTANWELNTDDPTIAAFFRLVGPAVGEEWTILGKRVAVTQSLVDRDRMWEDQTAKVLATLRTSLQAGRLMDSNAIDELTKLASCEPQRALRAFNTAAEALTKDLTLPEKLTLVASDIPDLVAVVHDFATRAAKAIENVERDLLARQTDAGGATDLEKAATRVLEATNRFDDAIKRLTR
;
A
#
# COMPACT_ATOMS: atom_id res chain seq x y z
N MET A 1 46.59 -17.28 63.89
CA MET A 1 46.59 -16.58 62.59
C MET A 1 46.58 -17.64 61.52
N ALA A 2 45.47 -17.74 60.77
CA ALA A 2 45.31 -18.74 59.73
C ALA A 2 46.17 -18.36 58.53
N VAL A 3 47.04 -19.28 58.12
CA VAL A 3 47.85 -19.21 56.91
C VAL A 3 46.90 -19.38 55.72
N SER A 4 46.73 -18.32 54.92
CA SER A 4 46.14 -18.44 53.58
C SER A 4 47.20 -19.06 52.68
N ASN A 5 47.14 -20.38 52.49
CA ASN A 5 47.94 -21.10 51.50
C ASN A 5 47.37 -20.87 50.09
N GLN A 6 47.27 -19.62 49.65
CA GLN A 6 47.25 -19.32 48.22
C GLN A 6 48.70 -19.19 47.80
N VAL A 7 49.19 -20.25 47.16
CA VAL A 7 50.47 -20.21 46.47
C VAL A 7 50.39 -19.11 45.42
N ASP A 8 51.21 -18.06 45.58
CA ASP A 8 51.31 -16.98 44.61
C ASP A 8 51.95 -17.53 43.33
N LEU A 9 51.15 -17.58 42.26
CA LEU A 9 51.56 -18.13 40.96
C LEU A 9 52.80 -17.40 40.42
N VAL A 10 52.93 -16.11 40.71
CA VAL A 10 54.07 -15.29 40.29
C VAL A 10 55.35 -15.76 40.98
N GLU A 11 55.30 -16.05 42.28
CA GLU A 11 56.48 -16.49 43.02
C GLU A 11 56.90 -17.90 42.61
N VAL A 12 55.94 -18.81 42.36
CA VAL A 12 56.25 -20.13 41.79
C VAL A 12 56.93 -19.98 40.44
N PHE A 13 56.44 -19.08 39.59
CA PHE A 13 57.03 -18.85 38.28
C PHE A 13 58.47 -18.31 38.38
N ARG A 14 58.73 -17.38 39.31
CA ARG A 14 60.08 -16.89 39.61
C ARG A 14 61.00 -18.01 40.11
N GLU A 15 60.54 -18.83 41.05
CA GLU A 15 61.32 -19.96 41.57
C GLU A 15 61.70 -20.95 40.45
N VAL A 16 60.77 -21.28 39.57
CA VAL A 16 61.03 -22.14 38.40
C VAL A 16 62.07 -21.51 37.49
N ARG A 17 61.97 -20.21 37.19
CA ARG A 17 62.93 -19.51 36.33
C ARG A 17 64.32 -19.43 36.96
N ARG A 18 64.43 -19.24 38.28
CA ARG A 18 65.72 -19.26 39.02
C ARG A 18 66.35 -20.65 39.00
N ALA A 19 65.56 -21.70 39.22
CA ALA A 19 66.04 -23.09 39.17
C ALA A 19 66.52 -23.48 37.75
N LEU A 20 65.79 -23.08 36.72
CA LEU A 20 66.20 -23.31 35.33
C LEU A 20 67.45 -22.49 34.96
N HIS A 21 67.63 -21.31 35.54
CA HIS A 21 68.85 -20.51 35.36
C HIS A 21 70.07 -21.22 35.93
N SER A 22 69.98 -21.79 37.15
CA SER A 22 71.09 -22.56 37.74
C SER A 22 71.48 -23.78 36.91
N ASP A 23 70.55 -24.31 36.12
CA ASP A 23 70.77 -25.42 35.19
C ASP A 23 71.28 -24.97 33.81
N GLY A 24 71.44 -23.66 33.56
CA GLY A 24 71.80 -23.12 32.25
C GLY A 24 70.72 -23.31 31.17
N LYS A 25 69.47 -23.50 31.57
CA LYS A 25 68.32 -23.75 30.67
C LYS A 25 67.53 -22.48 30.41
N GLN A 26 66.66 -22.52 29.39
CA GLN A 26 65.66 -21.49 29.10
C GLN A 26 64.26 -22.07 29.32
N LEU A 27 63.29 -21.19 29.63
CA LEU A 27 61.89 -21.56 29.71
C LEU A 27 61.18 -21.14 28.43
N ALA A 28 60.51 -22.08 27.76
CA ALA A 28 59.62 -21.80 26.63
C ALA A 28 58.18 -22.12 27.04
N LEU A 29 57.28 -21.14 26.94
CA LEU A 29 55.88 -21.29 27.34
C LEU A 29 54.93 -20.98 26.18
N PHE A 30 54.00 -21.89 25.94
CA PHE A 30 52.98 -21.77 24.88
C PHE A 30 51.60 -21.77 25.52
N VAL A 31 50.85 -20.68 25.35
CA VAL A 31 49.51 -20.51 25.95
C VAL A 31 48.48 -20.32 24.85
N GLU A 32 47.64 -21.33 24.62
CA GLU A 32 46.64 -21.31 23.54
C GLU A 32 45.49 -20.33 23.81
N ASP A 33 45.05 -20.20 25.05
CA ASP A 33 43.96 -19.31 25.44
C ASP A 33 44.23 -18.70 26.81
N LEU A 34 44.49 -17.39 26.84
CA LEU A 34 44.72 -16.64 28.08
C LEU A 34 43.48 -16.59 28.99
N THR A 35 42.27 -16.86 28.49
CA THR A 35 41.05 -16.88 29.33
C THR A 35 41.05 -18.03 30.33
N VAL A 36 41.86 -19.08 30.10
CA VAL A 36 42.06 -20.15 31.09
C VAL A 36 42.69 -19.62 32.39
N LEU A 37 43.34 -18.46 32.33
CA LEU A 37 43.99 -17.78 33.47
C LEU A 37 43.06 -16.75 34.14
N HIS A 38 41.74 -16.85 33.96
CA HIS A 38 40.75 -15.93 34.53
C HIS A 38 40.96 -15.61 36.01
N GLY A 39 41.24 -14.33 36.30
CA GLY A 39 41.42 -13.78 37.64
C GLY A 39 42.88 -13.50 38.03
N VAL A 40 43.86 -13.94 37.22
CA VAL A 40 45.30 -13.71 37.46
C VAL A 40 46.05 -13.29 36.19
N GLU A 41 45.35 -12.96 35.10
CA GLU A 41 45.96 -12.69 33.79
C GLU A 41 46.98 -11.56 33.87
N ARG A 42 46.62 -10.46 34.54
CA ARG A 42 47.49 -9.29 34.66
C ARG A 42 48.74 -9.57 35.50
N GLU A 43 48.58 -10.25 36.62
CA GLU A 43 49.68 -10.60 37.53
C GLU A 43 50.65 -11.58 36.85
N PHE A 44 50.11 -12.55 36.11
CA PHE A 44 50.86 -13.48 35.30
C PHE A 44 51.61 -12.78 34.15
N LEU A 45 50.93 -11.88 33.44
CA LEU A 45 51.51 -11.10 32.34
C LEU A 45 52.59 -10.12 32.83
N ASP A 46 52.46 -9.56 34.04
CA ASP A 46 53.50 -8.74 34.65
C ASP A 46 54.73 -9.59 35.07
N ALA A 47 54.52 -10.84 35.49
CA ALA A 47 55.60 -11.76 35.88
C ALA A 47 56.46 -12.25 34.70
N ILE A 48 55.85 -12.47 33.52
CA ILE A 48 56.59 -12.88 32.32
C ILE A 48 57.44 -11.74 31.73
N VAL A 49 57.05 -10.50 32.03
CA VAL A 49 57.72 -9.28 31.59
C VAL A 49 59.00 -9.01 32.41
N GLU A 50 59.22 -9.76 33.50
CA GLU A 50 60.35 -9.56 34.39
C GLU A 50 61.70 -9.93 33.72
N PRO A 51 62.68 -9.00 33.72
CA PRO A 51 63.95 -9.17 33.02
C PRO A 51 64.79 -10.31 33.61
N VAL A 52 65.70 -10.84 32.78
CA VAL A 52 66.67 -11.90 33.13
C VAL A 52 67.51 -11.51 34.36
N HIS A 53 67.80 -10.22 34.51
CA HIS A 53 68.51 -9.67 35.66
C HIS A 53 67.51 -8.90 36.52
N SER A 54 67.20 -9.41 37.70
CA SER A 54 66.32 -8.76 38.67
C SER A 54 67.09 -8.44 39.96
N VAL A 55 66.56 -7.52 40.76
CA VAL A 55 67.14 -7.19 42.09
C VAL A 55 67.08 -8.40 43.03
N ASP A 56 66.16 -9.33 42.78
CA ASP A 56 65.87 -10.52 43.57
C ASP A 56 66.55 -11.81 43.02
N GLY A 57 67.48 -11.66 42.07
CA GLY A 57 68.32 -12.73 41.52
C GLY A 57 68.18 -12.92 40.00
N ASP A 58 69.19 -13.55 39.41
CA ASP A 58 69.20 -13.87 37.99
C ASP A 58 68.22 -15.01 37.67
N MET A 59 67.43 -14.81 36.62
CA MET A 59 66.40 -15.74 36.15
C MET A 59 66.71 -16.24 34.74
N CYS A 60 66.18 -17.40 34.35
CA CYS A 60 66.42 -17.91 33.01
C CYS A 60 65.77 -17.01 31.95
N GLY A 61 66.32 -17.07 30.73
CA GLY A 61 65.65 -16.50 29.56
C GLY A 61 64.27 -17.14 29.36
N LEU A 62 63.28 -16.31 29.06
CA LEU A 62 61.91 -16.73 28.79
C LEU A 62 61.59 -16.48 27.32
N ARG A 63 61.04 -17.49 26.64
CA ARG A 63 60.38 -17.36 25.34
C ARG A 63 58.91 -17.69 25.53
N MET A 64 58.03 -16.82 25.10
CA MET A 64 56.60 -17.05 25.23
C MET A 64 55.89 -16.80 23.91
N ILE A 65 54.94 -17.67 23.59
CA ILE A 65 53.90 -17.41 22.60
C ILE A 65 52.56 -17.62 23.30
N PHE A 66 51.65 -16.67 23.14
CA PHE A 66 50.30 -16.79 23.66
C PHE A 66 49.28 -16.31 22.63
N ALA A 67 48.08 -16.87 22.67
CA ALA A 67 46.94 -16.41 21.90
C ALA A 67 45.96 -15.65 22.79
N VAL A 68 45.40 -14.57 22.25
CA VAL A 68 44.49 -13.66 22.93
C VAL A 68 43.47 -13.12 21.93
N THR A 69 42.25 -12.85 22.40
CA THR A 69 41.23 -12.20 21.58
C THR A 69 41.50 -10.70 21.46
N ASP A 70 41.09 -10.10 20.34
CA ASP A 70 41.34 -8.69 20.03
C ASP A 70 40.92 -7.74 21.17
N GLY A 71 39.73 -7.95 21.73
CA GLY A 71 39.23 -7.14 22.84
C GLY A 71 40.10 -7.22 24.10
N HIS A 72 40.61 -8.41 24.45
CA HIS A 72 41.50 -8.56 25.61
C HIS A 72 42.92 -8.05 25.33
N PHE A 73 43.39 -8.09 24.08
CA PHE A 73 44.71 -7.57 23.73
C PHE A 73 44.82 -6.06 23.93
N HIS A 74 43.74 -5.32 23.64
CA HIS A 74 43.69 -3.87 23.77
C HIS A 74 43.89 -3.37 25.22
N ASP A 75 43.52 -4.17 26.22
CA ASP A 75 43.61 -3.82 27.64
C ASP A 75 45.00 -4.12 28.27
N LEU A 76 45.95 -4.66 27.49
CA LEU A 76 47.26 -5.14 27.95
C LEU A 76 48.44 -4.24 27.52
N ASP A 77 48.37 -2.94 27.86
CA ASP A 77 49.35 -1.93 27.42
C ASP A 77 50.81 -2.26 27.78
N THR A 78 51.09 -2.82 28.96
CA THR A 78 52.45 -3.15 29.42
C THR A 78 53.06 -4.30 28.62
N VAL A 79 52.25 -5.29 28.25
CA VAL A 79 52.64 -6.47 27.47
C VAL A 79 52.85 -6.10 26.01
N ARG A 80 51.96 -5.26 25.44
CA ARG A 80 52.04 -4.83 24.04
C ARG A 80 53.37 -4.15 23.69
N THR A 81 53.96 -3.41 24.62
CA THR A 81 55.28 -2.76 24.42
C THR A 81 56.47 -3.70 24.42
N ARG A 82 56.29 -4.97 24.84
CA ARG A 82 57.34 -5.97 24.98
C ARG A 82 57.10 -7.25 24.19
N CYS A 83 55.98 -7.37 23.50
CA CYS A 83 55.81 -8.34 22.43
C CYS A 83 56.63 -7.85 21.23
N ASP A 84 57.68 -8.59 20.89
CA ASP A 84 58.53 -8.28 19.73
C ASP A 84 57.75 -8.41 18.41
N ASP A 85 56.87 -9.43 18.32
CA ASP A 85 56.02 -9.71 17.16
C ASP A 85 54.59 -10.09 17.61
N ALA A 86 53.58 -9.55 16.94
CA ALA A 86 52.17 -9.92 17.11
C ALA A 86 51.56 -10.29 15.75
N TYR A 87 50.90 -11.45 15.67
CA TYR A 87 50.29 -11.95 14.45
C TYR A 87 48.77 -11.96 14.58
N TRP A 88 48.10 -11.35 13.61
CA TRP A 88 46.64 -11.32 13.52
C TRP A 88 46.17 -12.47 12.64
N PHE A 89 45.38 -13.38 13.20
CA PHE A 89 44.89 -14.56 12.50
C PHE A 89 43.54 -14.36 11.79
N ASP A 90 42.88 -13.22 12.00
CA ASP A 90 41.67 -12.84 11.28
C ASP A 90 42.04 -12.39 9.85
N ALA A 91 42.05 -13.35 8.93
CA ALA A 91 42.29 -13.08 7.53
C ALA A 91 40.99 -12.66 6.81
N ALA A 92 41.05 -11.58 6.03
CA ALA A 92 40.00 -11.25 5.10
C ALA A 92 39.85 -12.36 4.04
N TYR A 93 38.64 -12.55 3.49
CA TYR A 93 38.45 -13.38 2.31
C TYR A 93 38.54 -12.50 1.06
N GLY A 94 39.51 -12.77 0.17
CA GLY A 94 39.81 -11.95 -1.00
C GLY A 94 41.31 -11.70 -1.19
N GLU A 95 41.65 -10.74 -2.06
CA GLU A 95 43.05 -10.46 -2.47
C GLU A 95 43.98 -10.10 -1.31
N ASP A 96 43.46 -9.49 -0.24
CA ASP A 96 44.23 -9.04 0.92
C ASP A 96 44.37 -10.10 2.04
N GLY A 97 43.91 -11.34 1.79
CA GLY A 97 43.96 -12.43 2.77
C GLY A 97 43.91 -13.81 2.12
N VAL A 98 42.92 -14.63 2.49
CA VAL A 98 42.73 -15.94 1.88
C VAL A 98 42.04 -15.75 0.52
N ASP A 99 42.77 -16.03 -0.55
CA ASP A 99 42.24 -15.92 -1.91
C ASP A 99 41.30 -17.11 -2.27
N GLU A 100 40.60 -17.02 -3.40
CA GLU A 100 39.64 -18.05 -3.83
C GLU A 100 40.31 -19.42 -4.05
N ASP A 101 41.54 -19.45 -4.55
CA ASP A 101 42.28 -20.68 -4.82
C ASP A 101 42.79 -21.34 -3.53
N GLU A 102 43.19 -20.55 -2.53
CA GLU A 102 43.59 -21.01 -1.21
C GLU A 102 42.38 -21.56 -0.45
N ALA A 103 41.24 -20.86 -0.48
CA ALA A 103 39.99 -21.35 0.08
C ALA A 103 39.53 -22.66 -0.60
N LEU A 104 39.66 -22.75 -1.93
CA LEU A 104 39.37 -23.96 -2.68
C LEU A 104 40.30 -25.10 -2.27
N SER A 105 41.59 -24.82 -2.13
CA SER A 105 42.58 -25.81 -1.68
C SER A 105 42.32 -26.26 -0.25
N PHE A 106 41.88 -25.37 0.64
CA PHE A 106 41.45 -25.69 2.00
C PHE A 106 40.30 -26.70 1.99
N VAL A 107 39.22 -26.42 1.23
CA VAL A 107 38.07 -27.33 1.08
C VAL A 107 38.50 -28.69 0.48
N ALA A 108 39.32 -28.66 -0.56
CA ALA A 108 39.77 -29.87 -1.25
C ALA A 108 40.63 -30.79 -0.36
N ARG A 109 41.48 -30.21 0.51
CA ARG A 109 42.27 -30.96 1.50
C ARG A 109 41.38 -31.70 2.51
N TYR A 110 40.33 -31.06 2.99
CA TYR A 110 39.35 -31.70 3.89
C TYR A 110 38.59 -32.82 3.18
N PHE A 111 38.10 -32.60 1.95
CA PHE A 111 37.48 -33.67 1.19
C PHE A 111 38.44 -34.83 0.90
N ASN A 112 39.71 -34.54 0.60
CA ASN A 112 40.73 -35.58 0.46
C ASN A 112 40.89 -36.41 1.74
N ALA A 113 40.98 -35.76 2.91
CA ALA A 113 41.07 -36.45 4.18
C ALA A 113 39.86 -37.37 4.43
N THR A 114 38.64 -36.93 4.06
CA THR A 114 37.41 -37.72 4.25
C THR A 114 37.31 -38.98 3.38
N ARG A 115 38.20 -39.12 2.38
CA ARG A 115 38.27 -40.27 1.48
C ARG A 115 39.30 -41.32 1.94
N LEU A 116 40.07 -41.02 2.98
CA LEU A 116 41.07 -41.91 3.56
C LEU A 116 40.53 -42.56 4.83
N ASP A 117 41.10 -43.71 5.18
CA ASP A 117 40.81 -44.35 6.46
C ASP A 117 41.40 -43.50 7.61
N PRO A 118 40.68 -43.25 8.71
CA PRO A 118 41.21 -42.50 9.85
C PRO A 118 42.56 -43.03 10.37
N HIS A 119 42.77 -44.34 10.38
CA HIS A 119 44.04 -44.94 10.80
C HIS A 119 45.19 -44.61 9.86
N GLU A 120 44.91 -44.41 8.58
CA GLU A 120 45.90 -43.99 7.59
C GLU A 120 46.36 -42.55 7.86
N ILE A 121 45.42 -41.68 8.24
CA ILE A 121 45.70 -40.28 8.58
C ILE A 121 46.59 -40.22 9.83
N ASP A 122 46.25 -40.97 10.88
CA ASP A 122 47.03 -41.05 12.12
C ASP A 122 48.46 -41.55 11.86
N ALA A 123 48.59 -42.59 11.03
CA ALA A 123 49.88 -43.14 10.64
C ALA A 123 50.72 -42.10 9.86
N ALA A 124 50.12 -41.47 8.84
CA ALA A 124 50.78 -40.45 8.03
C ALA A 124 51.22 -39.23 8.85
N TRP A 125 50.39 -38.80 9.81
CA TRP A 125 50.70 -37.69 10.71
C TRP A 125 51.89 -37.98 11.62
N THR A 126 51.98 -39.22 12.13
CA THR A 126 53.05 -39.69 13.00
C THR A 126 54.36 -39.87 12.25
N SER A 127 54.31 -40.33 10.99
CA SER A 127 55.48 -40.56 10.15
C SER A 127 55.91 -39.34 9.32
N ARG A 128 55.28 -38.18 9.51
CA ARG A 128 55.56 -37.01 8.66
C ARG A 128 56.98 -36.48 8.89
N ASP A 129 57.62 -36.06 7.81
CA ASP A 129 58.81 -35.22 7.92
C ASP A 129 58.39 -33.82 8.41
N SER A 130 59.16 -33.27 9.35
CA SER A 130 59.01 -31.92 9.89
C SER A 130 58.91 -30.82 8.82
N ASN A 131 59.44 -31.05 7.61
CA ASN A 131 59.45 -30.09 6.51
C ASN A 131 58.47 -30.41 5.37
N GLY A 132 57.62 -31.43 5.49
CA GLY A 132 56.76 -31.88 4.40
C GLY A 132 55.40 -31.18 4.34
N GLU A 133 55.23 -30.19 3.46
CA GLU A 133 53.91 -29.57 3.17
C GLU A 133 52.86 -30.56 2.63
N ARG A 134 53.31 -31.71 2.09
CA ARG A 134 52.46 -32.77 1.53
C ARG A 134 52.60 -34.08 2.30
N TRP A 135 52.27 -34.05 3.59
CA TRP A 135 52.36 -35.21 4.47
C TRP A 135 51.24 -36.24 4.26
N LEU A 136 50.08 -35.82 3.74
CA LEU A 136 48.94 -36.68 3.48
C LEU A 136 48.86 -37.05 1.99
N ARG A 137 48.60 -38.32 1.67
CA ARG A 137 48.47 -38.76 0.27
C ARG A 137 47.20 -38.21 -0.37
N ASN A 138 47.22 -38.10 -1.69
CA ASN A 138 46.05 -37.78 -2.49
C ASN A 138 45.23 -39.06 -2.76
N ALA A 139 44.06 -39.17 -2.13
CA ALA A 139 43.13 -40.29 -2.24
C ALA A 139 42.58 -40.49 -3.66
N CYS A 140 42.58 -39.43 -4.49
CA CYS A 140 42.06 -39.50 -5.85
C CYS A 140 42.97 -40.30 -6.80
N ARG A 141 44.26 -40.50 -6.47
CA ARG A 141 45.22 -41.20 -7.35
C ARG A 141 44.89 -42.67 -7.59
N ASP A 142 44.25 -43.31 -6.62
CA ASP A 142 43.86 -44.72 -6.69
C ASP A 142 42.33 -44.88 -6.90
N CYS A 143 41.64 -43.80 -7.26
CA CYS A 143 40.18 -43.78 -7.41
C CYS A 143 39.75 -44.17 -8.83
N ILE A 144 38.88 -45.17 -8.95
CA ILE A 144 38.33 -45.62 -10.25
C ILE A 144 37.51 -44.55 -10.99
N HIS A 145 37.04 -43.53 -10.27
CA HIS A 145 36.24 -42.43 -10.81
C HIS A 145 37.05 -41.17 -11.07
N GLN A 146 38.39 -41.20 -10.91
CA GLN A 146 39.22 -39.99 -10.93
C GLN A 146 39.03 -39.14 -12.19
N GLU A 147 39.13 -39.74 -13.38
CA GLU A 147 39.07 -39.02 -14.66
C GLU A 147 37.74 -38.26 -14.79
N GLY A 148 36.60 -38.96 -14.76
CA GLY A 148 35.29 -38.32 -14.85
C GLY A 148 34.99 -37.36 -13.69
N CYS A 149 35.47 -37.66 -12.48
CA CYS A 149 35.32 -36.76 -11.33
C CYS A 149 36.11 -35.46 -11.51
N HIS A 150 37.36 -35.53 -11.94
CA HIS A 150 38.22 -34.36 -12.12
C HIS A 150 37.77 -33.54 -13.33
N ASP A 151 37.32 -34.19 -14.41
CA ASP A 151 36.78 -33.50 -15.58
C ASP A 151 35.47 -32.75 -15.28
N ALA A 152 34.60 -33.35 -14.46
CA ALA A 152 33.31 -32.75 -14.13
C ALA A 152 33.41 -31.67 -13.03
N PHE A 153 34.20 -31.92 -11.98
CA PHE A 153 34.20 -31.12 -10.75
C PHE A 153 35.49 -30.34 -10.54
N GLY A 154 36.55 -30.64 -11.28
CA GLY A 154 37.85 -30.00 -11.14
C GLY A 154 38.65 -30.46 -9.91
N THR A 155 39.80 -29.83 -9.73
CA THR A 155 40.78 -30.14 -8.68
C THR A 155 41.40 -28.88 -8.09
N SER A 156 41.92 -28.98 -6.86
CA SER A 156 42.79 -27.95 -6.29
C SER A 156 44.16 -27.88 -6.97
N ARG A 157 44.98 -26.89 -6.59
CA ARG A 157 46.37 -26.72 -7.06
C ARG A 157 47.26 -27.93 -6.75
N GLU A 158 46.95 -28.68 -5.70
CA GLU A 158 47.64 -29.92 -5.31
C GLU A 158 47.06 -31.18 -5.98
N GLY A 159 45.99 -31.04 -6.77
CA GLY A 159 45.33 -32.12 -7.50
C GLY A 159 44.29 -32.89 -6.69
N TYR A 160 43.81 -32.36 -5.55
CA TYR A 160 42.73 -32.98 -4.79
C TYR A 160 41.38 -32.73 -5.46
N GLY A 161 40.58 -33.77 -5.68
CA GLY A 161 39.27 -33.66 -6.34
C GLY A 161 38.21 -32.95 -5.47
N LEU A 162 37.35 -32.17 -6.11
CA LEU A 162 36.35 -31.31 -5.43
C LEU A 162 34.97 -31.95 -5.23
N TYR A 163 34.69 -33.11 -5.84
CA TYR A 163 33.38 -33.76 -5.75
C TYR A 163 32.86 -33.88 -4.30
N PRO A 164 31.60 -33.48 -4.04
CA PRO A 164 30.54 -33.15 -5.01
C PRO A 164 30.47 -31.68 -5.45
N LEU A 165 31.47 -30.86 -5.12
CA LEU A 165 31.52 -29.45 -5.48
C LEU A 165 32.41 -29.22 -6.71
N ASP A 166 32.26 -28.06 -7.36
CA ASP A 166 33.21 -27.52 -8.32
C ASP A 166 33.76 -26.16 -7.84
N ALA A 167 34.70 -25.58 -8.59
CA ALA A 167 35.30 -24.30 -8.20
C ALA A 167 34.25 -23.17 -8.01
N PRO A 168 33.27 -22.96 -8.92
CA PRO A 168 32.16 -22.04 -8.69
C PRO A 168 31.38 -22.30 -7.39
N ALA A 169 31.00 -23.55 -7.13
CA ALA A 169 30.22 -23.89 -5.94
C ALA A 169 31.01 -23.64 -4.66
N VAL A 170 32.29 -24.03 -4.61
CA VAL A 170 33.17 -23.75 -3.47
C VAL A 170 33.25 -22.25 -3.21
N GLY A 171 33.53 -21.44 -4.24
CA GLY A 171 33.63 -19.99 -4.11
C GLY A 171 32.34 -19.36 -3.57
N ARG A 172 31.16 -19.81 -4.05
CA ARG A 172 29.86 -19.32 -3.57
C ARG A 172 29.58 -19.71 -2.12
N PHE A 173 29.86 -20.96 -1.73
CA PHE A 173 29.64 -21.41 -0.35
C PHE A 173 30.60 -20.75 0.64
N VAL A 174 31.87 -20.63 0.30
CA VAL A 174 32.87 -19.94 1.12
C VAL A 174 32.46 -18.47 1.30
N ARG A 175 32.10 -17.77 0.21
CA ARG A 175 31.65 -16.37 0.27
C ARG A 175 30.41 -16.18 1.14
N ALA A 176 29.46 -17.12 1.07
CA ALA A 176 28.22 -17.06 1.86
C ALA A 176 28.46 -17.18 3.39
N LEU A 177 29.54 -17.87 3.79
CA LEU A 177 29.95 -18.03 5.18
C LEU A 177 31.00 -17.00 5.63
N SER A 178 31.81 -16.50 4.70
CA SER A 178 32.98 -15.66 4.96
C SER A 178 32.76 -14.21 4.51
N ALA A 179 31.60 -13.63 4.83
CA ALA A 179 31.21 -12.32 4.31
C ALA A 179 32.12 -11.17 4.80
N GLU A 180 32.61 -11.25 6.03
CA GLU A 180 33.48 -10.22 6.66
C GLU A 180 34.94 -10.70 6.78
N ARG A 181 35.15 -11.97 7.13
CA ARG A 181 36.46 -12.62 7.24
C ARG A 181 36.35 -14.08 6.83
N PHE A 182 37.47 -14.70 6.47
CA PHE A 182 37.53 -16.12 6.19
C PHE A 182 37.24 -16.93 7.46
N ASP A 183 36.15 -17.71 7.49
CA ASP A 183 35.77 -18.52 8.64
C ASP A 183 36.02 -20.03 8.38
N PRO A 184 37.20 -20.56 8.72
CA PRO A 184 37.52 -21.97 8.46
C PRO A 184 36.61 -22.92 9.25
N ARG A 185 36.12 -22.51 10.43
CA ARG A 185 35.30 -23.35 11.31
C ARG A 185 33.93 -23.55 10.70
N ASP A 186 33.31 -22.48 10.23
CA ASP A 186 32.01 -22.55 9.59
C ASP A 186 32.10 -23.23 8.22
N ILE A 187 33.20 -23.07 7.47
CA ILE A 187 33.43 -23.84 6.23
C ILE A 187 33.50 -25.34 6.51
N VAL A 188 34.28 -25.78 7.51
CA VAL A 188 34.34 -27.20 7.87
C VAL A 188 32.99 -27.72 8.35
N ARG A 189 32.25 -26.94 9.14
CA ARG A 189 30.94 -27.34 9.68
C ARG A 189 29.85 -27.40 8.60
N GLU A 190 29.71 -26.35 7.81
CA GLU A 190 28.57 -26.18 6.91
C GLU A 190 28.86 -26.61 5.47
N VAL A 191 30.12 -26.57 5.00
CA VAL A 191 30.48 -27.08 3.66
C VAL A 191 30.90 -28.54 3.75
N ILE A 192 31.89 -28.87 4.59
CA ILE A 192 32.41 -30.25 4.59
C ILE A 192 31.44 -31.19 5.30
N ASN A 193 31.16 -30.97 6.58
CA ASN A 193 30.39 -31.89 7.41
C ASN A 193 28.93 -32.02 6.91
N ARG A 194 28.25 -30.90 6.62
CA ARG A 194 26.89 -30.94 6.08
C ARG A 194 26.78 -31.69 4.75
N PHE A 195 27.70 -31.49 3.80
CA PHE A 195 27.63 -32.22 2.52
C PHE A 195 27.94 -33.71 2.70
N LEU A 196 28.81 -34.08 3.64
CA LEU A 196 29.07 -35.50 3.94
C LEU A 196 27.88 -36.17 4.63
N ILE A 197 27.26 -35.53 5.61
CA ILE A 197 26.13 -36.10 6.36
C ILE A 197 24.84 -35.99 5.55
N GLN A 198 24.36 -34.77 5.30
CA GLN A 198 23.09 -34.53 4.61
C GLN A 198 23.22 -34.75 3.11
N GLY A 199 24.26 -34.19 2.48
CA GLY A 199 24.45 -34.32 1.03
C GLY A 199 24.57 -35.78 0.56
N SER A 200 25.21 -36.66 1.35
CA SER A 200 25.27 -38.09 1.00
C SER A 200 23.91 -38.80 1.10
N LEU A 201 23.02 -38.37 2.02
CA LEU A 201 21.65 -38.86 2.10
C LEU A 201 20.84 -38.41 0.88
N ASP A 202 20.98 -37.15 0.49
CA ASP A 202 20.32 -36.58 -0.68
C ASP A 202 20.78 -37.28 -1.97
N LEU A 203 22.08 -37.56 -2.11
CA LEU A 203 22.64 -38.28 -3.26
C LEU A 203 22.06 -39.68 -3.37
N ARG A 204 21.97 -40.42 -2.25
CA ARG A 204 21.36 -41.76 -2.23
C ARG A 204 19.87 -41.74 -2.60
N SER A 205 19.19 -40.63 -2.30
CA SER A 205 17.75 -40.46 -2.58
C SER A 205 17.48 -39.83 -3.95
N ASN A 206 18.53 -39.51 -4.72
CA ASN A 206 18.45 -38.75 -5.97
C ASN A 206 17.75 -37.39 -5.83
N ASP A 207 17.97 -36.72 -4.70
CA ASP A 207 17.41 -35.40 -4.35
C ASP A 207 18.50 -34.32 -4.18
N PHE A 208 19.78 -34.69 -4.36
CA PHE A 208 20.89 -33.75 -4.22
C PHE A 208 20.88 -32.67 -5.33
N PRO A 209 21.15 -31.40 -5.02
CA PRO A 209 21.26 -30.82 -3.68
C PRO A 209 19.86 -30.43 -3.15
N SER A 210 19.50 -30.92 -1.96
CA SER A 210 18.21 -30.57 -1.35
C SER A 210 18.24 -29.14 -0.78
N ALA A 211 17.05 -28.55 -0.59
CA ALA A 211 16.92 -27.26 0.10
C ALA A 211 17.50 -27.33 1.54
N SER A 212 17.38 -28.44 2.25
CA SER A 212 17.97 -28.63 3.58
C SER A 212 19.51 -28.61 3.58
N THR A 213 20.13 -29.10 2.51
CA THR A 213 21.59 -29.03 2.34
C THR A 213 22.04 -27.59 2.12
N LEU A 214 21.22 -26.76 1.47
CA LEU A 214 21.61 -25.41 1.03
C LEU A 214 21.10 -24.27 1.93
N ALA A 215 20.14 -24.52 2.81
CA ALA A 215 19.41 -23.50 3.58
C ALA A 215 20.31 -22.49 4.33
N VAL A 216 21.46 -22.92 4.84
CA VAL A 216 22.40 -22.04 5.58
C VAL A 216 23.05 -20.99 4.67
N PHE A 217 23.18 -21.29 3.38
CA PHE A 217 23.83 -20.40 2.41
C PHE A 217 22.85 -19.46 1.72
N ASP A 218 21.55 -19.77 1.74
CA ASP A 218 20.55 -19.11 0.90
C ASP A 218 20.45 -17.61 1.12
N GLN A 219 20.63 -17.12 2.36
CA GLN A 219 20.51 -15.70 2.68
C GLN A 219 21.67 -14.87 2.12
N ASN A 220 22.88 -15.43 2.10
CA ASN A 220 24.11 -14.72 1.75
C ASN A 220 24.67 -15.10 0.37
N SER A 221 23.99 -15.97 -0.37
CA SER A 221 24.39 -16.35 -1.73
C SER A 221 23.64 -15.55 -2.78
N GLU A 222 24.28 -15.25 -3.90
CA GLU A 222 23.61 -14.59 -5.03
C GLU A 222 22.40 -15.40 -5.51
N PRO A 223 21.21 -14.79 -5.59
CA PRO A 223 20.01 -15.46 -6.06
C PRO A 223 20.02 -15.65 -7.59
N LEU A 224 19.28 -16.64 -8.07
CA LEU A 224 19.07 -16.82 -9.50
C LEU A 224 18.21 -15.67 -10.07
N ALA A 225 18.60 -15.15 -11.24
CA ALA A 225 17.86 -14.09 -11.91
C ALA A 225 16.39 -14.50 -12.15
N PRO A 226 15.39 -13.64 -11.86
CA PRO A 226 13.97 -14.02 -11.91
C PRO A 226 13.53 -14.59 -13.24
N LEU A 227 14.02 -14.04 -14.36
CA LEU A 227 13.70 -14.55 -15.70
C LEU A 227 14.16 -16.00 -15.89
N ILE A 228 15.39 -16.30 -15.46
CA ILE A 228 15.97 -17.64 -15.57
C ILE A 228 15.20 -18.60 -14.67
N ALA A 229 14.95 -18.22 -13.41
CA ALA A 229 14.19 -19.03 -12.47
C ALA A 229 12.75 -19.28 -12.96
N ALA A 230 12.07 -18.26 -13.48
CA ALA A 230 10.74 -18.43 -14.09
C ALA A 230 10.78 -19.40 -15.28
N ARG A 231 11.81 -19.32 -16.13
CA ARG A 231 11.98 -20.25 -17.25
C ARG A 231 12.24 -21.67 -16.79
N VAL A 232 13.06 -21.86 -15.75
CA VAL A 232 13.30 -23.18 -15.14
C VAL A 232 11.99 -23.75 -14.60
N LYS A 233 11.17 -22.94 -13.92
CA LYS A 233 9.86 -23.35 -13.40
C LYS A 233 8.91 -23.83 -14.49
N ASP A 234 8.89 -23.16 -15.65
CA ASP A 234 8.10 -23.58 -16.81
C ASP A 234 8.57 -24.92 -17.39
N LEU A 235 9.89 -25.15 -17.42
CA LEU A 235 10.49 -26.36 -18.00
C LEU A 235 10.45 -27.56 -17.04
N ARG A 236 10.56 -27.30 -15.74
CA ARG A 236 10.74 -28.29 -14.66
C ARG A 236 9.89 -27.95 -13.45
N PRO A 237 8.55 -28.00 -13.55
CA PRO A 237 7.68 -27.60 -12.44
C PRO A 237 7.77 -28.54 -11.23
N ALA A 238 8.08 -29.83 -11.43
CA ALA A 238 8.10 -30.84 -10.38
C ALA A 238 9.35 -30.77 -9.49
N ASP A 239 10.51 -30.46 -10.07
CA ASP A 239 11.82 -30.41 -9.40
C ASP A 239 12.50 -29.04 -9.56
N TYR A 240 11.69 -28.01 -9.78
CA TYR A 240 12.08 -26.61 -9.98
C TYR A 240 13.13 -26.12 -8.97
N GLU A 241 12.89 -26.35 -7.68
CA GLU A 241 13.78 -25.86 -6.61
C GLU A 241 15.17 -26.50 -6.72
N ARG A 242 15.20 -27.82 -6.97
CA ARG A 242 16.44 -28.57 -7.11
C ARG A 242 17.25 -28.11 -8.32
N VAL A 243 16.62 -27.97 -9.48
CA VAL A 243 17.29 -27.46 -10.69
C VAL A 243 17.77 -26.03 -10.49
N SER A 244 16.96 -25.17 -9.88
CA SER A 244 17.34 -23.78 -9.60
C SER A 244 18.56 -23.70 -8.67
N ASN A 245 18.62 -24.57 -7.66
CA ASN A 245 19.76 -24.67 -6.75
C ASN A 245 21.03 -25.13 -7.45
N ILE A 246 20.92 -26.12 -8.35
CA ILE A 246 22.07 -26.55 -9.16
C ILE A 246 22.59 -25.37 -10.00
N LEU A 247 21.71 -24.66 -10.71
CA LEU A 247 22.11 -23.52 -11.53
C LEU A 247 22.65 -22.36 -10.67
N ARG A 248 22.13 -22.18 -9.47
CA ARG A 248 22.57 -21.11 -8.56
C ARG A 248 23.98 -21.35 -8.04
N TYR A 249 24.36 -22.59 -7.76
CA TYR A 249 25.61 -22.90 -7.08
C TYR A 249 26.70 -23.48 -7.99
N TRP A 250 26.35 -24.35 -8.95
CA TRP A 250 27.30 -25.06 -9.82
C TRP A 250 27.40 -24.48 -11.24
N ALA A 251 26.51 -23.56 -11.64
CA ALA A 251 26.70 -22.91 -12.94
C ALA A 251 27.84 -21.89 -12.90
N ASN A 252 28.47 -21.70 -14.05
CA ASN A 252 29.48 -20.68 -14.27
C ASN A 252 28.95 -19.30 -13.80
N PRO A 253 29.73 -18.52 -13.03
CA PRO A 253 29.36 -17.17 -12.63
C PRO A 253 28.92 -16.27 -13.78
N GLU A 254 29.51 -16.46 -14.96
CA GLU A 254 29.20 -15.64 -16.13
C GLU A 254 27.89 -16.06 -16.81
N SER A 255 27.46 -17.32 -16.72
CA SER A 255 26.25 -17.81 -17.38
C SER A 255 25.57 -18.95 -16.62
N PRO A 256 24.28 -18.80 -16.27
CA PRO A 256 23.53 -19.86 -15.59
C PRO A 256 23.26 -21.07 -16.48
N ALA A 257 23.51 -20.98 -17.79
CA ALA A 257 23.33 -22.07 -18.74
C ALA A 257 24.64 -22.80 -19.09
N ASP A 258 25.75 -22.36 -18.51
CA ASP A 258 27.07 -22.96 -18.66
C ASP A 258 27.38 -23.80 -17.41
N ILE A 259 26.85 -25.02 -17.42
CA ILE A 259 27.09 -26.06 -16.43
C ILE A 259 27.49 -27.35 -17.14
N SER A 260 28.44 -28.08 -16.57
CA SER A 260 28.89 -29.36 -17.13
C SER A 260 27.74 -30.37 -17.13
N THR A 261 27.51 -31.03 -18.27
CA THR A 261 26.51 -32.11 -18.38
C THR A 261 26.87 -33.29 -17.47
N ALA A 262 28.16 -33.49 -17.18
CA ALA A 262 28.62 -34.51 -16.25
C ALA A 262 28.22 -34.20 -14.79
N ILE A 263 28.15 -32.90 -14.40
CA ILE A 263 27.61 -32.50 -13.09
C ILE A 263 26.11 -32.83 -13.02
N LEU A 264 25.35 -32.49 -14.07
CA LEU A 264 23.93 -32.83 -14.14
C LEU A 264 23.69 -34.35 -14.07
N GLU A 265 24.53 -35.13 -14.75
CA GLU A 265 24.47 -36.60 -14.70
C GLU A 265 24.82 -37.14 -13.31
N ALA A 266 25.89 -36.64 -12.69
CA ALA A 266 26.30 -37.03 -11.34
C ALA A 266 25.23 -36.71 -10.28
N PHE A 267 24.44 -35.65 -10.50
CA PHE A 267 23.31 -35.30 -9.65
C PHE A 267 22.00 -35.92 -10.13
N GLY A 268 21.97 -36.75 -11.18
CA GLY A 268 20.74 -37.41 -11.63
C GLY A 268 19.67 -36.48 -12.23
N VAL A 269 20.09 -35.35 -12.82
CA VAL A 269 19.25 -34.35 -13.51
C VAL A 269 19.68 -34.19 -14.99
N HIS A 270 20.21 -35.25 -15.60
CA HIS A 270 20.75 -35.26 -16.97
C HIS A 270 19.71 -34.91 -18.04
N ASP A 271 18.43 -35.18 -17.77
CA ASP A 271 17.30 -34.86 -18.64
C ASP A 271 17.06 -33.34 -18.78
N PHE A 272 17.66 -32.50 -17.93
CA PHE A 272 17.57 -31.04 -18.06
C PHE A 272 18.47 -30.44 -19.14
N ASN A 273 19.31 -31.23 -19.82
CA ASN A 273 20.24 -30.75 -20.84
C ASN A 273 19.54 -29.98 -21.99
N GLU A 274 18.34 -30.41 -22.40
CA GLU A 274 17.53 -29.67 -23.38
C GLU A 274 17.08 -28.30 -22.85
N GLY A 275 16.77 -28.22 -21.56
CA GLY A 275 16.40 -27.00 -20.87
C GLY A 275 17.53 -25.96 -20.87
N LEU A 276 18.79 -26.39 -20.75
CA LEU A 276 19.96 -25.51 -20.82
C LEU A 276 20.04 -24.75 -22.15
N GLN A 277 19.69 -25.38 -23.28
CA GLN A 277 19.68 -24.70 -24.58
C GLN A 277 18.66 -23.55 -24.59
N SER A 278 17.49 -23.74 -23.96
CA SER A 278 16.52 -22.67 -23.81
C SER A 278 17.06 -21.55 -22.92
N LEU A 279 17.85 -21.84 -21.89
CA LEU A 279 18.48 -20.82 -21.05
C LEU A 279 19.59 -20.06 -21.78
N ARG A 280 20.37 -20.73 -22.64
CA ARG A 280 21.39 -20.08 -23.48
C ARG A 280 20.79 -19.03 -24.40
N SER A 281 19.61 -19.29 -24.98
CA SER A 281 18.91 -18.29 -25.79
C SER A 281 18.46 -17.04 -25.00
N LEU A 282 18.38 -17.14 -23.67
CA LEU A 282 18.11 -16.01 -22.78
C LEU A 282 19.40 -15.27 -22.36
N HIS A 283 20.57 -15.76 -22.75
CA HIS A 283 21.86 -15.23 -22.33
C HIS A 283 22.69 -14.74 -23.52
N ASP A 284 22.74 -15.50 -24.62
CA ASP A 284 23.47 -15.17 -25.84
C ASP A 284 22.58 -14.51 -26.91
N SER A 285 22.95 -13.30 -27.34
CA SER A 285 22.98 -12.84 -28.75
C SER A 285 23.44 -11.37 -28.83
N GLY A 286 24.74 -11.14 -28.61
CA GLY A 286 25.46 -10.07 -29.32
C GLY A 286 26.06 -10.68 -30.60
N PRO A 287 26.24 -9.95 -31.71
CA PRO A 287 26.71 -10.54 -32.95
C PRO A 287 28.06 -11.22 -32.74
N SER A 288 28.11 -12.51 -33.06
CA SER A 288 29.36 -13.27 -33.15
C SER A 288 30.22 -12.67 -34.27
N TYR A 289 31.02 -11.67 -33.95
CA TYR A 289 32.20 -11.40 -34.76
C TYR A 289 33.08 -12.63 -34.64
N GLN A 290 33.13 -13.41 -35.72
CA GLN A 290 34.13 -14.46 -35.91
C GLN A 290 35.49 -13.86 -35.58
N ARG A 291 36.07 -14.23 -34.43
CA ARG A 291 37.44 -13.88 -34.09
C ARG A 291 38.33 -14.51 -35.15
N ARG A 292 38.92 -13.68 -35.99
CA ARG A 292 40.08 -14.05 -36.79
C ARG A 292 41.22 -14.39 -35.80
N PRO A 293 41.89 -15.54 -35.92
CA PRO A 293 42.92 -15.95 -34.99
C PRO A 293 44.20 -15.17 -35.27
N GLU A 294 44.33 -13.96 -34.73
CA GLU A 294 45.58 -13.20 -34.63
C GLU A 294 45.31 -11.88 -33.87
N ASP A 295 45.33 -11.92 -32.54
CA ASP A 295 45.68 -10.74 -31.74
C ASP A 295 46.13 -11.17 -30.33
N THR A 296 47.44 -11.36 -30.17
CA THR A 296 48.12 -11.68 -28.90
C THR A 296 48.38 -10.39 -28.11
N THR A 297 47.31 -9.76 -27.62
CA THR A 297 47.43 -8.77 -26.54
C THR A 297 46.41 -9.06 -25.44
N PRO A 298 46.79 -9.02 -24.15
CA PRO A 298 45.85 -9.17 -23.06
C PRO A 298 45.01 -7.90 -22.97
N ARG A 299 43.94 -7.83 -23.77
CA ARG A 299 42.91 -6.81 -23.61
C ARG A 299 42.09 -7.17 -22.37
N HIS A 300 41.94 -6.21 -21.47
CA HIS A 300 40.93 -6.20 -20.41
C HIS A 300 39.65 -6.87 -20.91
N ARG A 301 39.21 -7.93 -20.23
CA ARG A 301 37.93 -8.60 -20.50
C ARG A 301 36.82 -7.52 -20.44
N PRO A 302 36.00 -7.35 -21.49
CA PRO A 302 34.84 -6.48 -21.39
C PRO A 302 33.88 -7.12 -20.39
N THR A 303 33.60 -6.42 -19.29
CA THR A 303 32.51 -6.77 -18.39
C THR A 303 31.22 -6.78 -19.21
N HIS A 304 30.60 -7.96 -19.36
CA HIS A 304 29.30 -8.07 -20.00
C HIS A 304 28.31 -7.20 -19.24
N ARG A 305 27.82 -6.13 -19.88
CA ARG A 305 26.83 -5.20 -19.31
C ARG A 305 25.47 -5.90 -19.27
N GLY A 306 24.91 -6.09 -18.08
CA GLY A 306 23.56 -6.65 -17.90
C GLY A 306 22.49 -5.72 -18.49
N ILE A 307 21.28 -6.23 -18.73
CA ILE A 307 20.18 -5.41 -19.26
C ILE A 307 19.82 -4.26 -18.29
N GLU A 308 20.03 -4.47 -17.00
CA GLU A 308 19.88 -3.49 -15.94
C GLU A 308 20.85 -2.30 -16.05
N ASP A 309 21.98 -2.44 -16.75
CA ASP A 309 22.91 -1.34 -17.00
C ASP A 309 22.35 -0.34 -18.04
N ARG A 310 21.34 -0.75 -18.83
CA ARG A 310 20.63 0.15 -19.76
C ARG A 310 19.58 1.01 -19.04
N LEU A 311 19.24 0.69 -17.80
CA LEU A 311 18.29 1.46 -17.00
C LEU A 311 18.98 2.68 -16.38
N LYS A 312 18.23 3.79 -16.28
CA LYS A 312 18.64 4.93 -15.46
C LYS A 312 18.85 4.46 -14.00
N SER A 313 19.82 5.08 -13.30
CA SER A 313 20.20 4.69 -11.93
C SER A 313 19.01 4.57 -10.97
N GLU A 314 18.05 5.48 -11.07
CA GLU A 314 16.82 5.47 -10.26
C GLU A 314 15.91 4.25 -10.48
N ARG A 315 15.92 3.69 -11.70
CA ARG A 315 15.08 2.55 -12.12
C ARG A 315 15.79 1.21 -11.97
N ARG A 316 17.11 1.23 -12.07
CA ARG A 316 17.97 0.07 -11.84
C ARG A 316 17.79 -0.51 -10.44
N LYS A 317 17.65 0.34 -9.42
CA LYS A 317 17.50 -0.11 -8.03
C LYS A 317 16.24 -0.99 -7.82
N PRO A 318 15.01 -0.56 -8.17
CA PRO A 318 13.84 -1.44 -8.14
C PRO A 318 14.00 -2.73 -8.97
N PHE A 319 14.67 -2.67 -10.12
CA PHE A 319 14.91 -3.83 -10.97
C PHE A 319 15.77 -4.90 -10.27
N VAL A 320 16.85 -4.47 -9.61
CA VAL A 320 17.74 -5.36 -8.86
C VAL A 320 17.09 -5.86 -7.56
N GLU A 321 16.35 -4.99 -6.85
CA GLU A 321 15.62 -5.38 -5.63
C GLU A 321 14.63 -6.52 -5.88
N LEU A 322 14.01 -6.58 -7.07
CA LEU A 322 13.08 -7.66 -7.44
C LEU A 322 13.72 -9.05 -7.42
N THR A 323 15.02 -9.16 -7.69
CA THR A 323 15.77 -10.43 -7.65
C THR A 323 15.86 -10.97 -6.22
N ALA A 324 16.31 -10.15 -5.26
CA ALA A 324 16.36 -10.52 -3.85
C ALA A 324 14.95 -10.70 -3.24
N TRP A 325 13.99 -9.89 -3.71
CA TRP A 325 12.59 -10.03 -3.34
C TRP A 325 12.02 -11.38 -3.77
N ALA A 326 12.20 -11.80 -5.02
CA ALA A 326 11.67 -13.08 -5.51
C ALA A 326 12.15 -14.30 -4.70
N ASN A 327 13.34 -14.21 -4.11
CA ASN A 327 14.05 -15.32 -3.48
C ASN A 327 13.97 -15.33 -1.94
N GLY A 328 13.06 -14.58 -1.32
CA GLY A 328 12.93 -14.63 0.14
C GLY A 328 13.92 -13.73 0.90
N GLN A 329 15.04 -13.34 0.29
CA GLN A 329 16.18 -12.69 0.95
C GLN A 329 15.91 -11.29 1.50
N ARG A 330 15.13 -10.46 0.78
CA ARG A 330 14.84 -9.08 1.20
C ARG A 330 13.42 -8.65 0.85
N GLU A 331 12.81 -7.83 1.69
CA GLU A 331 11.56 -7.16 1.36
C GLU A 331 11.78 -6.01 0.36
N LEU A 332 10.78 -5.72 -0.48
CA LEU A 332 10.82 -4.56 -1.37
C LEU A 332 10.83 -3.26 -0.58
N SER A 333 11.70 -2.32 -0.96
CA SER A 333 11.71 -0.99 -0.35
C SER A 333 10.40 -0.23 -0.59
N ALA A 334 10.09 0.73 0.28
CA ALA A 334 8.90 1.58 0.12
C ALA A 334 8.91 2.33 -1.23
N THR A 335 10.09 2.80 -1.65
CA THR A 335 10.30 3.50 -2.92
C THR A 335 10.06 2.58 -4.12
N ALA A 336 10.64 1.37 -4.12
CA ALA A 336 10.41 0.40 -5.19
C ALA A 336 8.92 -0.01 -5.25
N THR A 337 8.30 -0.25 -4.09
CA THR A 337 6.89 -0.63 -4.00
C THR A 337 5.97 0.42 -4.60
N ARG A 338 6.14 1.70 -4.22
CA ARG A 338 5.33 2.80 -4.76
C ARG A 338 5.50 2.92 -6.28
N TYR A 339 6.74 2.84 -6.76
CA TYR A 339 7.02 2.92 -8.20
C TYR A 339 6.37 1.77 -8.98
N LEU A 340 6.49 0.54 -8.49
CA LEU A 340 5.89 -0.64 -9.12
C LEU A 340 4.36 -0.57 -9.12
N ARG A 341 3.73 -0.16 -8.01
CA ARG A 341 2.26 0.06 -7.95
C ARG A 341 1.80 1.06 -9.00
N GLN A 342 2.53 2.17 -9.17
CA GLN A 342 2.19 3.18 -10.18
C GLN A 342 2.32 2.65 -11.61
N LEU A 343 3.36 1.85 -11.90
CA LEU A 343 3.50 1.22 -13.22
C LEU A 343 2.38 0.21 -13.50
N VAL A 344 2.07 -0.65 -12.52
CA VAL A 344 0.97 -1.64 -12.63
C VAL A 344 -0.36 -0.93 -12.80
N GLN A 345 -0.64 0.10 -11.99
CA GLN A 345 -1.85 0.91 -12.10
C GLN A 345 -1.98 1.52 -13.50
N LYS A 346 -0.90 2.13 -14.01
CA LYS A 346 -0.87 2.77 -15.33
C LYS A 346 -1.16 1.78 -16.45
N VAL A 347 -0.50 0.62 -16.48
CA VAL A 347 -0.70 -0.36 -17.55
C VAL A 347 -2.08 -1.01 -17.48
N VAL A 348 -2.58 -1.29 -16.27
CA VAL A 348 -3.93 -1.84 -16.09
C VAL A 348 -4.98 -0.82 -16.54
N LYS A 349 -4.84 0.46 -16.20
CA LYS A 349 -5.74 1.53 -16.68
C LYS A 349 -5.74 1.62 -18.20
N ASN A 350 -4.58 1.66 -18.83
CA ASN A 350 -4.49 1.67 -20.29
C ASN A 350 -5.22 0.48 -20.92
N ASN A 351 -5.10 -0.72 -20.34
CA ASN A 351 -5.81 -1.91 -20.83
C ASN A 351 -7.31 -1.90 -20.55
N LEU A 352 -7.77 -1.30 -19.44
CA LEU A 352 -9.19 -1.10 -19.19
C LEU A 352 -9.79 -0.09 -20.16
N GLU A 353 -9.05 0.94 -20.57
CA GLU A 353 -9.52 1.96 -21.51
C GLU A 353 -9.47 1.51 -22.98
N LEU A 354 -8.40 0.82 -23.38
CA LEU A 354 -8.14 0.42 -24.77
C LEU A 354 -8.45 -1.06 -25.05
N GLY A 355 -8.98 -1.78 -24.06
CA GLY A 355 -9.32 -3.20 -24.18
C GLY A 355 -10.55 -3.47 -25.05
N PRO A 356 -10.83 -4.76 -25.36
CA PRO A 356 -11.98 -5.15 -26.19
C PRO A 356 -13.34 -4.86 -25.55
N LEU A 357 -13.39 -4.85 -24.22
CA LEU A 357 -14.55 -4.44 -23.41
C LEU A 357 -14.09 -3.31 -22.50
N PRO A 358 -14.02 -2.06 -23.00
CA PRO A 358 -13.45 -0.98 -22.23
C PRO A 358 -14.29 -0.69 -21.00
N VAL A 359 -13.64 -0.62 -19.84
CA VAL A 359 -14.26 -0.23 -18.57
C VAL A 359 -13.94 1.24 -18.35
N ASN A 360 -14.98 2.06 -18.27
CA ASN A 360 -14.86 3.51 -18.32
C ASN A 360 -14.07 4.07 -17.12
N LEU A 361 -12.99 4.79 -17.42
CA LEU A 361 -12.10 5.44 -16.45
C LEU A 361 -12.32 6.95 -16.50
N GLY A 362 -12.44 7.60 -15.35
CA GLY A 362 -12.49 9.05 -15.22
C GLY A 362 -11.84 9.50 -13.92
N PRO A 363 -11.73 10.82 -13.67
CA PRO A 363 -11.06 11.35 -12.47
C PRO A 363 -11.62 10.76 -11.17
N GLY A 364 -12.94 10.58 -11.08
CA GLY A 364 -13.58 9.94 -9.92
C GLY A 364 -13.13 8.49 -9.72
N PHE A 365 -13.00 7.71 -10.81
CA PHE A 365 -12.48 6.34 -10.76
C PHE A 365 -11.03 6.32 -10.26
N ASP A 366 -10.20 7.21 -10.80
CA ASP A 366 -8.76 7.30 -10.49
C ASP A 366 -8.49 7.71 -9.05
N GLU A 367 -9.27 8.67 -8.54
CA GLU A 367 -9.08 9.23 -7.20
C GLU A 367 -9.71 8.39 -6.09
N SER A 368 -10.73 7.57 -6.40
CA SER A 368 -11.52 6.93 -5.36
C SER A 368 -11.81 5.44 -5.54
N ARG A 369 -11.68 4.86 -6.75
CA ARG A 369 -12.08 3.47 -7.01
C ARG A 369 -10.91 2.52 -7.24
N PHE A 370 -9.90 2.93 -8.00
CA PHE A 370 -8.70 2.11 -8.25
C PHE A 370 -7.43 2.96 -8.20
N ARG A 371 -6.86 3.02 -7.00
CA ARG A 371 -5.65 3.74 -6.65
C ARG A 371 -4.44 2.80 -6.63
N ASP A 372 -3.26 3.38 -6.54
CA ASP A 372 -2.01 2.62 -6.38
C ASP A 372 -2.03 1.75 -5.12
N ILE A 373 -2.66 2.23 -4.03
CA ILE A 373 -2.82 1.47 -2.77
C ILE A 373 -3.62 0.17 -2.96
N ASP A 374 -4.51 0.10 -3.95
CA ASP A 374 -5.35 -1.06 -4.23
C ASP A 374 -4.60 -2.19 -4.95
N ILE A 375 -3.28 -2.04 -5.13
CA ILE A 375 -2.35 -3.03 -5.66
C ILE A 375 -1.41 -3.46 -4.53
N VAL A 376 -1.55 -4.69 -4.06
CA VAL A 376 -0.71 -5.26 -3.00
C VAL A 376 0.43 -6.07 -3.62
N LEU A 377 1.66 -5.82 -3.17
CA LEU A 377 2.83 -6.62 -3.46
C LEU A 377 3.23 -7.33 -2.16
N ASN A 378 3.17 -8.66 -2.12
CA ASN A 378 3.53 -9.42 -0.93
C ASN A 378 5.03 -9.33 -0.66
N GLY A 379 5.46 -9.29 0.60
CA GLY A 379 6.89 -9.12 0.96
C GLY A 379 7.43 -7.71 0.66
N SER A 380 6.61 -6.69 0.87
CA SER A 380 6.99 -5.27 0.83
C SER A 380 6.96 -4.69 2.25
N VAL A 381 7.88 -3.77 2.55
CA VAL A 381 7.91 -3.05 3.83
C VAL A 381 6.66 -2.17 4.06
N THR A 382 5.84 -1.94 3.02
CA THR A 382 4.60 -1.13 3.10
C THR A 382 3.34 -1.96 2.82
N GLN A 383 2.91 -2.76 3.80
CA GLN A 383 1.56 -3.34 3.81
C GLN A 383 0.56 -2.39 4.48
N GLN A 384 -0.15 -1.61 3.66
CA GLN A 384 -1.19 -0.67 4.13
C GLN A 384 -2.62 -1.18 3.92
N GLN A 385 -2.84 -2.21 3.11
CA GLN A 385 -4.14 -2.81 2.85
C GLN A 385 -4.09 -4.33 2.96
N SER A 386 -5.19 -4.94 3.41
CA SER A 386 -5.34 -6.40 3.44
C SER A 386 -5.44 -6.93 2.00
N PRO A 387 -4.79 -8.06 1.68
CA PRO A 387 -4.95 -8.77 0.40
C PRO A 387 -6.41 -8.98 -0.01
N ASP A 388 -7.31 -9.20 0.95
CA ASP A 388 -8.75 -9.43 0.68
C ASP A 388 -9.44 -8.20 0.07
N THR A 389 -8.99 -7.01 0.46
CA THR A 389 -9.55 -5.73 0.03
C THR A 389 -8.92 -5.22 -1.27
N ALA A 390 -7.68 -5.60 -1.56
CA ALA A 390 -6.93 -5.16 -2.73
C ALA A 390 -7.55 -5.63 -4.06
N PHE A 391 -7.46 -4.81 -5.10
CA PHE A 391 -7.93 -5.17 -6.44
C PHE A 391 -6.97 -6.15 -7.13
N VAL A 392 -5.67 -5.96 -6.94
CA VAL A 392 -4.62 -6.81 -7.48
C VAL A 392 -3.70 -7.22 -6.34
N VAL A 393 -3.45 -8.53 -6.22
CA VAL A 393 -2.44 -9.07 -5.31
C VAL A 393 -1.35 -9.72 -6.15
N ILE A 394 -0.14 -9.22 -6.00
CA ILE A 394 1.05 -9.73 -6.67
C ILE A 394 1.85 -10.53 -5.66
N GLU A 395 1.75 -11.86 -5.81
CA GLU A 395 2.47 -12.81 -4.97
C GLU A 395 3.98 -12.71 -5.12
N ARG A 396 4.70 -12.96 -4.02
CA ARG A 396 6.16 -12.98 -3.99
C ARG A 396 6.67 -14.27 -4.63
N ASN A 397 7.05 -14.20 -5.90
CA ASN A 397 7.66 -15.31 -6.63
C ASN A 397 8.44 -14.82 -7.86
N GLN A 398 9.17 -15.73 -8.49
CA GLN A 398 10.08 -15.46 -9.61
C GLN A 398 9.35 -15.05 -10.89
N VAL A 399 8.17 -15.63 -11.15
CA VAL A 399 7.35 -15.30 -12.32
C VAL A 399 6.86 -13.86 -12.24
N ASN A 400 6.33 -13.45 -11.10
CA ASN A 400 5.86 -12.10 -10.86
C ASN A 400 7.02 -11.10 -10.82
N ALA A 401 8.17 -11.47 -10.25
CA ALA A 401 9.36 -10.61 -10.26
C ALA A 401 9.86 -10.37 -11.69
N ALA A 402 9.92 -11.41 -12.52
CA ALA A 402 10.28 -11.29 -13.93
C ALA A 402 9.26 -10.46 -14.72
N ALA A 403 7.96 -10.59 -14.45
CA ALA A 403 6.93 -9.75 -15.05
C ALA A 403 7.04 -8.26 -14.64
N LEU A 404 7.39 -7.98 -13.38
CA LEU A 404 7.64 -6.62 -12.90
C LEU A 404 8.94 -6.04 -13.48
N GLN A 405 10.00 -6.85 -13.62
CA GLN A 405 11.21 -6.48 -14.35
C GLN A 405 10.89 -6.16 -15.82
N ALA A 406 10.05 -6.97 -16.47
CA ALA A 406 9.54 -6.72 -17.82
C ALA A 406 8.83 -5.37 -17.91
N LEU A 407 7.98 -5.06 -16.92
CA LEU A 407 7.22 -3.81 -16.87
C LEU A 407 8.13 -2.59 -16.74
N ILE A 408 9.18 -2.67 -15.91
CA ILE A 408 10.20 -1.61 -15.80
C ILE A 408 10.86 -1.41 -17.16
N LEU A 409 11.33 -2.48 -17.78
CA LEU A 409 12.03 -2.42 -19.07
C LEU A 409 11.13 -1.85 -20.17
N ALA A 410 9.87 -2.28 -20.26
CA ALA A 410 8.91 -1.76 -21.22
C ALA A 410 8.60 -0.26 -21.02
N SER A 411 8.80 0.27 -19.81
CA SER A 411 8.58 1.69 -19.52
C SER A 411 9.79 2.59 -19.79
N GLU A 412 10.99 2.03 -19.94
CA GLU A 412 12.26 2.79 -20.00
C GLU A 412 13.14 2.46 -21.21
N VAL A 413 12.97 1.31 -21.86
CA VAL A 413 13.85 0.81 -22.93
C VAL A 413 13.06 0.55 -24.21
N ASP A 414 13.52 1.13 -25.32
CA ASP A 414 12.93 0.86 -26.65
C ASP A 414 13.11 -0.60 -27.05
N THR A 415 12.08 -1.16 -27.67
CA THR A 415 11.78 -2.58 -27.59
C THR A 415 12.65 -3.50 -28.46
N GLU A 416 13.47 -3.00 -29.39
CA GLU A 416 13.85 -3.83 -30.56
C GLU A 416 15.19 -4.58 -30.47
N ASP A 417 16.13 -4.19 -29.59
CA ASP A 417 17.52 -4.67 -29.71
C ASP A 417 18.06 -5.38 -28.46
N TRP A 418 17.47 -6.50 -28.03
CA TRP A 418 18.11 -7.39 -27.04
C TRP A 418 17.47 -8.80 -26.92
N PRO A 419 18.25 -9.85 -26.55
CA PRO A 419 17.84 -11.26 -26.69
C PRO A 419 16.58 -11.65 -25.92
N GLN A 420 16.43 -11.16 -24.69
CA GLN A 420 15.35 -11.57 -23.79
C GLN A 420 14.05 -10.77 -24.01
N ALA A 421 14.05 -9.77 -24.91
CA ALA A 421 12.93 -8.86 -25.14
C ALA A 421 11.61 -9.60 -25.41
N ALA A 422 11.63 -10.61 -26.29
CA ALA A 422 10.44 -11.37 -26.65
C ALA A 422 9.84 -12.12 -25.45
N VAL A 423 10.69 -12.68 -24.59
CA VAL A 423 10.27 -13.45 -23.41
C VAL A 423 9.69 -12.53 -22.35
N TYR A 424 10.36 -11.41 -22.06
CA TYR A 424 9.82 -10.40 -21.15
C TYR A 424 8.49 -9.82 -21.66
N ARG A 425 8.34 -9.55 -22.97
CA ARG A 425 7.05 -9.12 -23.55
C ARG A 425 5.94 -10.14 -23.31
N ARG A 426 6.21 -11.43 -23.52
CA ARG A 426 5.23 -12.51 -23.29
C ARG A 426 4.82 -12.61 -21.81
N MET A 427 5.79 -12.54 -20.90
CA MET A 427 5.53 -12.57 -19.45
C MET A 427 4.74 -11.34 -19.01
N LEU A 428 5.11 -10.16 -19.50
CA LEU A 428 4.39 -8.93 -19.23
C LEU A 428 2.95 -9.01 -19.73
N ALA A 429 2.74 -9.45 -20.97
CA ALA A 429 1.39 -9.58 -21.54
C ALA A 429 0.50 -10.48 -20.68
N SER A 430 1.01 -11.63 -20.26
CA SER A 430 0.29 -12.59 -19.42
C SER A 430 -0.05 -11.99 -18.04
N ALA A 431 0.91 -11.31 -17.42
CA ALA A 431 0.73 -10.68 -16.10
C ALA A 431 -0.27 -9.52 -16.16
N VAL A 432 -0.16 -8.66 -17.17
CA VAL A 432 -1.07 -7.52 -17.36
C VAL A 432 -2.48 -8.04 -17.63
N GLU A 433 -2.67 -9.08 -18.44
CA GLU A 433 -3.98 -9.67 -18.67
C GLU A 433 -4.60 -10.20 -17.36
N ALA A 434 -3.80 -10.88 -16.53
CA ALA A 434 -4.24 -11.37 -15.22
C ALA A 434 -4.63 -10.22 -14.27
N TRP A 435 -3.81 -9.17 -14.18
CA TRP A 435 -4.08 -8.00 -13.35
C TRP A 435 -5.34 -7.24 -13.81
N THR A 436 -5.48 -7.01 -15.12
CA THR A 436 -6.67 -6.38 -15.70
C THR A 436 -7.91 -7.22 -15.42
N ARG A 437 -7.86 -8.54 -15.58
CA ARG A 437 -8.99 -9.44 -15.29
C ARG A 437 -9.38 -9.41 -13.81
N ALA A 438 -8.41 -9.36 -12.90
CA ALA A 438 -8.66 -9.23 -11.47
C ALA A 438 -9.40 -7.91 -11.14
N VAL A 439 -9.00 -6.80 -11.76
CA VAL A 439 -9.69 -5.52 -11.61
C VAL A 439 -11.12 -5.58 -12.16
N VAL A 440 -11.31 -6.08 -13.39
CA VAL A 440 -12.65 -6.23 -14.00
C VAL A 440 -13.56 -7.10 -13.12
N ALA A 441 -13.05 -8.21 -12.59
CA ALA A 441 -13.81 -9.08 -11.70
C ALA A 441 -14.23 -8.38 -10.40
N LYS A 442 -13.40 -7.49 -9.84
CA LYS A 442 -13.78 -6.66 -8.68
C LYS A 442 -14.82 -5.59 -9.03
N LEU A 443 -14.69 -4.95 -10.20
CA LEU A 443 -15.63 -3.94 -10.67
C LEU A 443 -17.01 -4.51 -11.01
N GLY A 444 -17.07 -5.76 -11.47
CA GLY A 444 -18.32 -6.47 -11.77
C GLY A 444 -19.08 -6.99 -10.54
N ARG A 445 -18.59 -6.75 -9.31
CA ARG A 445 -19.25 -7.24 -8.09
C ARG A 445 -20.59 -6.51 -7.84
N PRO A 446 -21.54 -7.16 -7.14
CA PRO A 446 -22.77 -6.52 -6.70
C PRO A 446 -22.48 -5.27 -5.88
N VAL A 447 -23.37 -4.28 -6.00
CA VAL A 447 -23.28 -3.01 -5.28
C VAL A 447 -23.27 -3.25 -3.77
N THR A 448 -22.25 -2.72 -3.09
CA THR A 448 -22.09 -2.89 -1.63
C THR A 448 -23.15 -2.12 -0.85
N ASN A 449 -23.40 -2.50 0.42
CA ASN A 449 -24.34 -1.78 1.29
C ASN A 449 -23.92 -0.31 1.51
N SER A 450 -22.62 -0.02 1.60
CA SER A 450 -22.12 1.37 1.70
C SER A 450 -22.44 2.19 0.44
N THR A 451 -22.29 1.58 -0.73
CA THR A 451 -22.67 2.22 -1.99
C THR A 451 -24.19 2.45 -2.06
N LYS A 452 -25.01 1.48 -1.63
CA LYS A 452 -26.47 1.65 -1.55
C LYS A 452 -26.81 2.83 -0.64
N ALA A 453 -26.22 2.91 0.55
CA ALA A 453 -26.39 4.02 1.47
C ALA A 453 -26.04 5.37 0.83
N THR A 454 -24.94 5.42 0.07
CA THR A 454 -24.49 6.62 -0.66
C THR A 454 -25.56 7.09 -1.66
N VAL A 455 -26.12 6.18 -2.46
CA VAL A 455 -27.21 6.47 -3.42
C VAL A 455 -28.45 7.01 -2.69
N GLN A 456 -28.87 6.34 -1.61
CA GLN A 456 -30.02 6.76 -0.79
C GLN A 456 -29.80 8.16 -0.19
N GLY A 457 -28.63 8.39 0.40
CA GLY A 457 -28.25 9.68 0.96
C GLY A 457 -28.26 10.80 -0.07
N ALA A 458 -27.79 10.53 -1.29
CA ALA A 458 -27.78 11.51 -2.38
C ALA A 458 -29.20 11.85 -2.87
N ILE A 459 -30.09 10.86 -2.97
CA ILE A 459 -31.51 11.08 -3.31
C ILE A 459 -32.17 11.99 -2.27
N VAL A 460 -32.02 11.68 -0.99
CA VAL A 460 -32.64 12.46 0.10
C VAL A 460 -32.03 13.87 0.19
N ALA A 461 -30.71 14.00 0.05
CA ALA A 461 -30.07 15.32 0.01
C ALA A 461 -30.56 16.15 -1.18
N SER A 462 -30.73 15.53 -2.35
CA SER A 462 -31.29 16.20 -3.53
C SER A 462 -32.75 16.63 -3.32
N ALA A 463 -33.54 15.82 -2.60
CA ALA A 463 -34.91 16.17 -2.21
C ALA A 463 -34.97 17.40 -1.30
N VAL A 464 -34.05 17.49 -0.32
CA VAL A 464 -33.95 18.63 0.62
C VAL A 464 -33.54 19.92 -0.11
N LEU A 465 -32.72 19.81 -1.14
CA LEU A 465 -32.18 20.95 -1.90
C LEU A 465 -33.06 21.36 -3.09
N ASP A 466 -34.28 20.84 -3.18
CA ASP A 466 -35.25 21.13 -4.25
C ASP A 466 -34.74 20.78 -5.67
N ASP A 467 -33.94 19.72 -5.77
CA ASP A 467 -33.43 19.22 -7.06
C ASP A 467 -34.35 18.13 -7.67
N LEU A 468 -35.37 17.68 -6.95
CA LEU A 468 -36.34 16.67 -7.42
C LEU A 468 -37.62 17.31 -7.95
N ASN A 469 -38.09 16.84 -9.10
CA ASN A 469 -39.43 17.17 -9.59
C ASN A 469 -40.51 16.47 -8.76
N ARG A 470 -41.69 17.09 -8.70
CA ARG A 470 -42.86 16.56 -7.97
C ARG A 470 -43.44 15.27 -8.55
N GLY A 471 -43.09 14.91 -9.78
CA GLY A 471 -43.51 13.66 -10.41
C GLY A 471 -42.86 12.42 -9.77
N LEU A 472 -41.77 12.59 -9.02
CA LEU A 472 -41.03 11.54 -8.30
C LEU A 472 -40.77 10.29 -9.17
N SER A 473 -40.48 10.49 -10.46
CA SER A 473 -40.18 9.39 -11.36
C SER A 473 -38.76 8.86 -11.09
N LEU A 474 -38.50 7.61 -11.48
CA LEU A 474 -37.14 7.04 -11.41
C LEU A 474 -36.11 7.89 -12.16
N THR A 475 -36.53 8.52 -13.26
CA THR A 475 -35.69 9.43 -14.05
C THR A 475 -35.37 10.71 -13.28
N ASP A 476 -36.30 11.25 -12.50
CA ASP A 476 -36.07 12.43 -11.67
C ASP A 476 -35.05 12.12 -10.56
N TYR A 477 -35.20 10.99 -9.87
CA TYR A 477 -34.24 10.57 -8.84
C TYR A 477 -32.84 10.36 -9.40
N MET A 478 -32.72 9.71 -10.56
CA MET A 478 -31.43 9.55 -11.22
C MET A 478 -30.83 10.90 -11.62
N SER A 479 -31.61 11.78 -12.24
CA SER A 479 -31.11 13.09 -12.70
C SER A 479 -30.65 13.98 -11.55
N ALA A 480 -31.36 13.99 -10.43
CA ALA A 480 -31.09 14.86 -9.30
C ALA A 480 -29.78 14.52 -8.56
N MET A 481 -29.40 13.23 -8.52
CA MET A 481 -28.14 12.79 -7.90
C MET A 481 -26.89 13.32 -8.61
N PHE A 482 -26.98 13.53 -9.94
CA PHE A 482 -25.88 14.08 -10.75
C PHE A 482 -26.04 15.58 -11.01
N ALA A 483 -27.17 16.19 -10.62
CA ALA A 483 -27.39 17.62 -10.80
C ALA A 483 -26.47 18.45 -9.88
N PRO A 484 -25.85 19.53 -10.41
CA PRO A 484 -25.00 20.39 -9.59
C PRO A 484 -25.78 20.96 -8.41
N THR A 485 -25.13 21.03 -7.25
CA THR A 485 -25.74 21.57 -6.03
C THR A 485 -26.08 23.05 -6.25
N ARG A 486 -27.37 23.40 -6.15
CA ARG A 486 -27.83 24.77 -6.29
C ARG A 486 -27.64 25.53 -4.98
N ALA A 487 -27.24 26.80 -5.08
CA ALA A 487 -27.31 27.71 -3.95
C ALA A 487 -28.78 28.02 -3.67
N LEU A 488 -29.27 27.67 -2.48
CA LEU A 488 -30.63 28.03 -2.07
C LEU A 488 -30.72 29.55 -1.95
N THR A 489 -31.69 30.14 -2.63
CA THR A 489 -32.00 31.57 -2.53
C THR A 489 -32.52 31.87 -1.12
N ALA A 490 -32.09 33.00 -0.55
CA ALA A 490 -32.59 33.46 0.75
C ALA A 490 -34.10 33.75 0.66
N GLY A 491 -34.93 32.83 1.16
CA GLY A 491 -36.39 32.93 1.24
C GLY A 491 -36.88 33.50 2.58
N ALA A 492 -38.14 33.22 2.93
CA ALA A 492 -38.71 33.61 4.21
C ALA A 492 -37.99 32.89 5.37
N VAL A 493 -38.14 33.41 6.59
CA VAL A 493 -37.56 32.78 7.79
C VAL A 493 -38.17 31.38 7.98
N ARG A 494 -37.36 30.34 7.72
CA ARG A 494 -37.68 28.92 7.97
C ARG A 494 -37.30 28.52 9.41
N SER A 495 -37.77 27.37 9.86
CA SER A 495 -37.41 26.83 11.18
C SER A 495 -35.90 26.54 11.29
N ALA A 496 -35.37 26.61 12.51
CA ALA A 496 -33.96 26.27 12.78
C ALA A 496 -33.63 24.82 12.40
N LYS A 497 -34.59 23.89 12.55
CA LYS A 497 -34.42 22.49 12.15
C LYS A 497 -34.30 22.34 10.64
N TRP A 498 -35.13 23.07 9.87
CA TRP A 498 -35.04 23.08 8.41
C TRP A 498 -33.71 23.66 7.93
N ALA A 499 -33.29 24.80 8.49
CA ALA A 499 -32.02 25.44 8.15
C ALA A 499 -30.83 24.49 8.42
N ALA A 500 -30.83 23.77 9.55
CA ALA A 500 -29.81 22.79 9.88
C ALA A 500 -29.81 21.58 8.91
N LEU A 501 -30.99 21.06 8.55
CA LEU A 501 -31.13 19.97 7.58
C LEU A 501 -30.58 20.36 6.21
N VAL A 502 -30.95 21.55 5.73
CA VAL A 502 -30.49 22.12 4.46
C VAL A 502 -28.97 22.29 4.44
N ALA A 503 -28.40 22.89 5.49
CA ALA A 503 -26.95 23.08 5.57
C ALA A 503 -26.21 21.74 5.53
N ARG A 504 -26.76 20.71 6.20
CA ARG A 504 -26.20 19.37 6.18
C ARG A 504 -26.31 18.70 4.80
N ALA A 505 -27.44 18.87 4.12
CA ALA A 505 -27.63 18.34 2.77
C ALA A 505 -26.68 18.98 1.75
N ALA A 506 -26.46 20.30 1.84
CA ALA A 506 -25.56 21.05 0.97
C ALA A 506 -24.08 20.63 1.13
N ASP A 507 -23.64 20.29 2.35
CA ASP A 507 -22.31 19.73 2.62
C ASP A 507 -22.18 18.27 2.14
N LEU A 508 -23.24 17.47 2.33
CA LEU A 508 -23.21 16.04 2.07
C LEU A 508 -23.34 15.69 0.58
N LYS A 509 -24.24 16.37 -0.16
CA LYS A 509 -24.55 16.03 -1.56
C LYS A 509 -23.31 15.98 -2.47
N PRO A 510 -22.40 16.98 -2.49
CA PRO A 510 -21.23 16.95 -3.37
C PRO A 510 -20.28 15.78 -3.07
N ARG A 511 -20.18 15.37 -1.81
CA ARG A 511 -19.33 14.24 -1.39
C ARG A 511 -19.90 12.92 -1.86
N LEU A 512 -21.21 12.72 -1.70
CA LEU A 512 -21.89 11.51 -2.16
C LEU A 512 -21.90 11.44 -3.69
N GLN A 513 -22.09 12.57 -4.37
CA GLN A 513 -22.06 12.65 -5.84
C GLN A 513 -20.72 12.13 -6.40
N LYS A 514 -19.58 12.54 -5.83
CA LYS A 514 -18.26 12.03 -6.27
C LYS A 514 -18.13 10.50 -6.16
N LEU A 515 -18.66 9.92 -5.08
CA LEU A 515 -18.65 8.47 -4.88
C LEU A 515 -19.56 7.75 -5.86
N ILE A 516 -20.74 8.32 -6.15
CA ILE A 516 -21.68 7.79 -7.15
C ILE A 516 -21.08 7.90 -8.56
N GLU A 517 -20.42 9.01 -8.90
CA GLU A 517 -19.72 9.19 -10.17
C GLU A 517 -18.56 8.22 -10.33
N ALA A 518 -17.82 7.91 -9.26
CA ALA A 518 -16.77 6.91 -9.30
C ALA A 518 -17.29 5.49 -9.51
N GLU A 519 -18.44 5.16 -8.91
CA GLU A 519 -19.00 3.81 -8.94
C GLU A 519 -19.87 3.54 -10.17
N PHE A 520 -20.66 4.52 -10.59
CA PHE A 520 -21.65 4.38 -11.66
C PHE A 520 -21.39 5.29 -12.85
N GLY A 521 -20.48 6.27 -12.75
CA GLY A 521 -20.17 7.17 -13.84
C GLY A 521 -19.35 6.50 -14.94
N GLU A 522 -19.60 6.93 -16.16
CA GLU A 522 -18.85 6.53 -17.35
C GLU A 522 -18.25 7.76 -18.04
N ALA A 523 -16.92 7.86 -17.99
CA ALA A 523 -16.14 8.75 -18.83
C ALA A 523 -15.46 7.92 -19.93
N ARG A 524 -15.75 8.22 -21.20
CA ARG A 524 -15.02 7.64 -22.34
C ARG A 524 -13.90 8.61 -22.73
N GLY A 525 -12.65 8.20 -22.55
CA GLY A 525 -11.47 9.02 -22.77
C GLY A 525 -11.14 9.97 -21.61
N THR A 526 -10.21 10.90 -21.85
CA THR A 526 -9.84 11.93 -20.87
C THR A 526 -10.95 12.98 -20.75
N GLY A 527 -11.79 12.88 -19.71
CA GLY A 527 -12.88 13.83 -19.51
C GLY A 527 -13.75 13.59 -18.28
N SER A 528 -14.73 14.47 -18.09
CA SER A 528 -15.77 14.31 -17.07
C SER A 528 -16.69 13.13 -17.39
N VAL A 529 -17.41 12.64 -16.37
CA VAL A 529 -18.47 11.65 -16.53
C VAL A 529 -19.51 12.17 -17.53
N ARG A 530 -19.79 11.40 -18.59
CA ARG A 530 -20.77 11.74 -19.64
C ARG A 530 -21.97 10.79 -19.69
N MET A 531 -21.83 9.58 -19.14
CA MET A 531 -22.87 8.55 -19.11
C MET A 531 -22.87 7.86 -17.73
N VAL A 532 -23.85 6.99 -17.48
CA VAL A 532 -23.99 6.26 -16.21
C VAL A 532 -24.35 4.79 -16.45
N GLN A 533 -23.84 3.90 -15.60
CA GLN A 533 -24.17 2.47 -15.54
C GLN A 533 -25.59 2.27 -14.99
N ALA A 534 -26.59 2.59 -15.82
CA ALA A 534 -28.00 2.55 -15.43
C ALA A 534 -28.47 1.15 -15.04
N ASP A 535 -27.90 0.10 -15.61
CA ASP A 535 -28.19 -1.30 -15.28
C ASP A 535 -27.85 -1.64 -13.82
N ARG A 536 -26.78 -1.06 -13.27
CA ARG A 536 -26.36 -1.25 -11.87
C ARG A 536 -27.00 -0.25 -10.90
N LEU A 537 -27.18 1.00 -11.33
CA LEU A 537 -27.73 2.07 -10.49
C LEU A 537 -29.25 1.97 -10.34
N LEU A 538 -29.98 1.67 -11.42
CA LEU A 538 -31.45 1.69 -11.43
C LEU A 538 -32.09 0.69 -10.45
N PRO A 539 -31.58 -0.55 -10.26
CA PRO A 539 -32.09 -1.44 -9.23
C PRO A 539 -32.00 -0.83 -7.82
N VAL A 540 -30.88 -0.18 -7.49
CA VAL A 540 -30.69 0.46 -6.18
C VAL A 540 -31.68 1.61 -5.96
N VAL A 541 -31.88 2.43 -6.99
CA VAL A 541 -32.86 3.53 -6.94
C VAL A 541 -34.29 2.97 -6.80
N LYS A 542 -34.65 1.95 -7.57
CA LYS A 542 -35.96 1.28 -7.50
C LYS A 542 -36.24 0.71 -6.11
N ASP A 543 -35.28 -0.03 -5.56
CA ASP A 543 -35.42 -0.67 -4.25
C ASP A 543 -35.65 0.36 -3.15
N PHE A 544 -34.90 1.46 -3.13
CA PHE A 544 -35.08 2.53 -2.14
C PHE A 544 -36.37 3.32 -2.34
N THR A 545 -36.72 3.65 -3.58
CA THR A 545 -37.86 4.53 -3.87
C THR A 545 -39.22 3.84 -3.70
N ALA A 546 -39.25 2.51 -3.62
CA ALA A 546 -40.47 1.74 -3.37
C ALA A 546 -41.08 2.01 -1.98
N ASN A 547 -40.26 2.25 -0.96
CA ASN A 547 -40.68 2.41 0.44
C ASN A 547 -40.07 3.62 1.16
N TRP A 548 -39.03 4.26 0.60
CA TRP A 548 -38.41 5.47 1.16
C TRP A 548 -37.93 5.32 2.61
N GLU A 549 -37.53 4.11 2.98
CA GLU A 549 -37.08 3.79 4.33
C GLU A 549 -35.75 4.48 4.64
N LEU A 550 -35.78 5.43 5.57
CA LEU A 550 -34.61 6.20 6.00
C LEU A 550 -33.80 5.46 7.07
N ASN A 551 -33.34 4.25 6.75
CA ASN A 551 -32.50 3.44 7.61
C ASN A 551 -31.24 2.99 6.85
N THR A 552 -30.07 3.10 7.49
CA THR A 552 -28.79 2.72 6.89
C THR A 552 -27.76 2.42 7.98
N ASP A 553 -26.86 1.48 7.67
CA ASP A 553 -25.73 1.14 8.54
C ASP A 553 -24.60 2.18 8.47
N ASP A 554 -24.65 3.11 7.50
CA ASP A 554 -23.68 4.20 7.41
C ASP A 554 -23.97 5.27 8.48
N PRO A 555 -23.05 5.51 9.45
CA PRO A 555 -23.32 6.39 10.58
C PRO A 555 -23.50 7.86 10.17
N THR A 556 -22.83 8.29 9.09
CA THR A 556 -22.91 9.67 8.61
C THR A 556 -24.27 9.94 7.97
N ILE A 557 -24.71 9.00 7.12
CA ILE A 557 -25.99 9.09 6.41
C ILE A 557 -27.15 8.85 7.38
N ALA A 558 -27.02 7.91 8.33
CA ALA A 558 -28.01 7.69 9.39
C ALA A 558 -28.20 8.92 10.29
N ALA A 559 -27.12 9.65 10.61
CA ALA A 559 -27.22 10.91 11.33
C ALA A 559 -27.99 11.98 10.53
N PHE A 560 -27.76 12.06 9.22
CA PHE A 560 -28.49 12.95 8.32
C PHE A 560 -29.98 12.57 8.23
N PHE A 561 -30.30 11.30 8.04
CA PHE A 561 -31.67 10.78 7.96
C PHE A 561 -32.51 11.09 9.20
N ARG A 562 -31.91 11.03 10.40
CA ARG A 562 -32.60 11.37 11.66
C ARG A 562 -33.06 12.83 11.74
N LEU A 563 -32.49 13.74 10.95
CA LEU A 563 -32.90 15.15 10.89
C LEU A 563 -34.14 15.37 10.00
N VAL A 564 -34.39 14.48 9.03
CA VAL A 564 -35.40 14.68 7.98
C VAL A 564 -36.82 14.75 8.56
N GLY A 565 -37.23 13.71 9.29
CA GLY A 565 -38.59 13.63 9.85
C GLY A 565 -38.97 14.83 10.73
N PRO A 566 -38.16 15.17 11.76
CA PRO A 566 -38.44 16.31 12.63
C PRO A 566 -38.50 17.67 11.92
N ALA A 567 -37.61 17.91 10.96
CA ALA A 567 -37.58 19.18 10.22
C ALA A 567 -38.78 19.30 9.26
N VAL A 568 -39.08 18.24 8.50
CA VAL A 568 -40.25 18.21 7.60
C VAL A 568 -41.54 18.35 8.39
N GLY A 569 -41.69 17.64 9.51
CA GLY A 569 -42.88 17.71 10.36
C GLY A 569 -43.13 19.11 10.94
N GLU A 570 -42.07 19.82 11.34
CA GLU A 570 -42.15 21.19 11.84
C GLU A 570 -42.57 22.17 10.74
N GLU A 571 -41.92 22.13 9.58
CA GLU A 571 -42.29 22.97 8.43
C GLU A 571 -43.71 22.67 7.94
N TRP A 572 -44.12 21.41 7.90
CA TRP A 572 -45.48 21.00 7.54
C TRP A 572 -46.51 21.59 8.49
N THR A 573 -46.21 21.61 9.79
CA THR A 573 -47.07 22.22 10.82
C THR A 573 -47.16 23.74 10.67
N ILE A 574 -46.03 24.41 10.39
CA ILE A 574 -45.99 25.86 10.14
C ILE A 574 -46.81 26.21 8.89
N LEU A 575 -46.63 25.45 7.81
CA LEU A 575 -47.39 25.61 6.57
C LEU A 575 -48.89 25.44 6.81
N GLY A 576 -49.29 24.39 7.55
CA GLY A 576 -50.68 24.14 7.92
C GLY A 576 -51.31 25.29 8.70
N LYS A 577 -50.60 25.84 9.69
CA LYS A 577 -51.08 27.01 10.46
C LYS A 577 -51.27 28.24 9.58
N ARG A 578 -50.30 28.54 8.71
CA ARG A 578 -50.39 29.69 7.79
C ARG A 578 -51.59 29.55 6.86
N VAL A 579 -51.76 28.37 6.24
CA VAL A 579 -52.91 28.11 5.36
C VAL A 579 -54.23 28.26 6.12
N ALA A 580 -54.36 27.66 7.31
CA ALA A 580 -55.59 27.71 8.09
C ALA A 580 -56.01 29.15 8.45
N VAL A 581 -55.07 30.01 8.84
CA VAL A 581 -55.35 31.43 9.15
C VAL A 581 -55.73 32.21 7.91
N THR A 582 -55.06 31.96 6.79
CA THR A 582 -55.21 32.75 5.56
C THR A 582 -56.39 32.31 4.70
N GLN A 583 -56.86 31.07 4.83
CA GLN A 583 -57.89 30.49 3.97
C GLN A 583 -59.23 31.26 4.00
N SER A 584 -59.59 31.90 5.12
CA SER A 584 -60.79 32.73 5.23
C SER A 584 -60.57 34.20 4.83
N LEU A 585 -59.31 34.61 4.63
CA LEU A 585 -58.94 36.00 4.36
C LEU A 585 -58.65 36.28 2.88
N VAL A 586 -58.55 35.24 2.06
CA VAL A 586 -58.16 35.31 0.64
C VAL A 586 -59.23 34.65 -0.22
N ASP A 587 -59.61 35.33 -1.31
CA ASP A 587 -60.51 34.77 -2.32
C ASP A 587 -59.70 33.88 -3.27
N ARG A 588 -59.97 32.58 -3.24
CA ARG A 588 -59.22 31.55 -3.99
C ARG A 588 -59.52 31.56 -5.49
N ASP A 589 -60.68 32.10 -5.89
CA ASP A 589 -61.15 32.10 -7.28
C ASP A 589 -60.79 33.40 -8.01
N ARG A 590 -60.22 34.37 -7.28
CA ARG A 590 -59.91 35.69 -7.79
C ARG A 590 -58.42 35.92 -7.96
N MET A 591 -58.02 36.57 -9.06
CA MET A 591 -56.62 36.87 -9.34
C MET A 591 -55.96 37.63 -8.18
N TRP A 592 -54.74 37.23 -7.83
CA TRP A 592 -53.97 37.80 -6.72
C TRP A 592 -53.81 39.32 -6.87
N GLU A 593 -53.45 39.78 -8.06
CA GLU A 593 -53.28 41.21 -8.38
C GLU A 593 -54.58 41.99 -8.16
N ASP A 594 -55.72 41.45 -8.59
CA ASP A 594 -57.02 42.11 -8.48
C ASP A 594 -57.50 42.26 -7.04
N GLN A 595 -57.26 41.25 -6.19
CA GLN A 595 -57.68 41.29 -4.79
C GLN A 595 -56.75 42.17 -3.96
N THR A 596 -55.43 42.04 -4.15
CA THR A 596 -54.44 42.88 -3.45
C THR A 596 -54.54 44.35 -3.85
N ALA A 597 -54.76 44.65 -5.14
CA ALA A 597 -54.96 46.03 -5.62
C ALA A 597 -56.20 46.69 -5.00
N LYS A 598 -57.30 45.94 -4.84
CA LYS A 598 -58.50 46.47 -4.16
C LYS A 598 -58.23 46.76 -2.69
N VAL A 599 -57.58 45.84 -1.97
CA VAL A 599 -57.19 46.05 -0.56
C VAL A 599 -56.29 47.28 -0.41
N LEU A 600 -55.25 47.39 -1.24
CA LEU A 600 -54.33 48.54 -1.22
C LEU A 600 -55.02 49.85 -1.59
N ALA A 601 -55.95 49.85 -2.55
CA ALA A 601 -56.73 51.03 -2.90
C ALA A 601 -57.58 51.50 -1.72
N THR A 602 -58.29 50.58 -1.05
CA THR A 602 -59.09 50.89 0.14
C THR A 602 -58.22 51.47 1.26
N LEU A 603 -57.06 50.88 1.55
CA LEU A 603 -56.16 51.39 2.60
C LEU A 603 -55.56 52.76 2.24
N ARG A 604 -55.20 53.00 0.97
CA ARG A 604 -54.73 54.32 0.51
C ARG A 604 -55.79 55.41 0.66
N THR A 605 -57.04 55.12 0.33
CA THR A 605 -58.16 56.05 0.55
C THR A 605 -58.34 56.34 2.05
N SER A 606 -58.23 55.32 2.91
CA SER A 606 -58.29 55.51 4.37
C SER A 606 -57.12 56.32 4.93
N LEU A 607 -55.90 56.15 4.39
CA LEU A 607 -54.73 56.98 4.74
C LEU A 607 -54.95 58.44 4.33
N GLN A 608 -55.42 58.69 3.11
CA GLN A 608 -55.74 60.03 2.62
C GLN A 608 -56.83 60.72 3.44
N ALA A 609 -57.79 59.94 3.95
CA ALA A 609 -58.83 60.42 4.85
C ALA A 609 -58.36 60.60 6.31
N GLY A 610 -57.08 60.35 6.62
CA GLY A 610 -56.51 60.46 7.97
C GLY A 610 -57.00 59.40 8.96
N ARG A 611 -57.50 58.26 8.46
CA ARG A 611 -58.11 57.17 9.25
C ARG A 611 -57.16 55.98 9.45
N LEU A 612 -56.08 55.91 8.67
CA LEU A 612 -54.98 55.00 8.89
C LEU A 612 -53.75 55.82 9.27
N MET A 613 -53.18 55.60 10.45
CA MET A 613 -52.04 56.39 10.95
C MET A 613 -50.67 55.81 10.55
N ASP A 614 -50.64 54.53 10.16
CA ASP A 614 -49.42 53.83 9.78
C ASP A 614 -49.23 53.88 8.25
N SER A 615 -48.45 54.85 7.79
CA SER A 615 -48.10 54.97 6.37
C SER A 615 -47.19 53.84 5.88
N ASN A 616 -46.39 53.25 6.78
CA ASN A 616 -45.44 52.20 6.43
C ASN A 616 -46.17 50.88 6.10
N ALA A 617 -47.34 50.64 6.69
CA ALA A 617 -48.16 49.46 6.41
C ALA A 617 -48.53 49.33 4.92
N ILE A 618 -48.81 50.44 4.23
CA ILE A 618 -49.14 50.40 2.79
C ILE A 618 -47.92 50.05 1.95
N ASP A 619 -46.74 50.58 2.28
CA ASP A 619 -45.50 50.28 1.55
C ASP A 619 -45.09 48.82 1.73
N GLU A 620 -45.22 48.27 2.94
CA GLU A 620 -44.97 46.87 3.23
C GLU A 620 -45.96 45.93 2.52
N LEU A 621 -47.26 46.24 2.58
CA LEU A 621 -48.29 45.48 1.86
C LEU A 621 -48.11 45.56 0.34
N THR A 622 -47.66 46.72 -0.17
CA THR A 622 -47.36 46.88 -1.60
C THR A 622 -46.19 45.98 -2.02
N LYS A 623 -45.13 45.88 -1.19
CA LYS A 623 -44.00 44.96 -1.41
C LYS A 623 -44.41 43.49 -1.38
N LEU A 624 -45.28 43.11 -0.44
CA LEU A 624 -45.80 41.73 -0.36
C LEU A 624 -46.72 41.39 -1.54
N ALA A 625 -47.58 42.32 -1.96
CA ALA A 625 -48.47 42.13 -3.10
C ALA A 625 -47.73 41.94 -4.43
N SER A 626 -46.59 42.64 -4.60
CA SER A 626 -45.77 42.57 -5.81
C SER A 626 -44.78 41.40 -5.83
N CYS A 627 -44.70 40.62 -4.75
CA CYS A 627 -43.82 39.45 -4.68
C CYS A 627 -44.47 38.26 -5.44
N GLU A 628 -43.88 37.92 -6.59
CA GLU A 628 -44.33 36.84 -7.49
C GLU A 628 -45.85 36.74 -7.69
N PRO A 629 -46.51 37.80 -8.19
CA PRO A 629 -47.95 37.92 -8.14
C PRO A 629 -48.71 36.84 -8.93
N GLN A 630 -48.08 36.28 -9.96
CA GLN A 630 -48.64 35.20 -10.78
C GLN A 630 -48.57 33.82 -10.11
N ARG A 631 -47.68 33.63 -9.12
CA ARG A 631 -47.38 32.34 -8.49
C ARG A 631 -47.86 32.26 -7.03
N ALA A 632 -47.89 33.38 -6.30
CA ALA A 632 -48.23 33.43 -4.88
C ALA A 632 -49.55 32.71 -4.53
N LEU A 633 -50.66 33.07 -5.20
CA LEU A 633 -51.97 32.44 -4.94
C LEU A 633 -52.03 30.98 -5.43
N ARG A 634 -51.30 30.64 -6.51
CA ARG A 634 -51.22 29.25 -7.00
C ARG A 634 -50.47 28.37 -5.99
N ALA A 635 -49.37 28.87 -5.43
CA ALA A 635 -48.62 28.18 -4.38
C ALA A 635 -49.48 27.99 -3.13
N PHE A 636 -50.24 29.02 -2.73
CA PHE A 636 -51.23 28.91 -1.65
C PHE A 636 -52.28 27.84 -1.90
N ASN A 637 -52.91 27.86 -3.07
CA ASN A 637 -53.91 26.85 -3.44
C ASN A 637 -53.32 25.44 -3.46
N THR A 638 -52.09 25.29 -3.95
CA THR A 638 -51.37 24.00 -3.97
C THR A 638 -51.09 23.51 -2.55
N ALA A 639 -50.62 24.37 -1.65
CA ALA A 639 -50.39 24.01 -0.25
C ALA A 639 -51.69 23.63 0.46
N ALA A 640 -52.76 24.40 0.24
CA ALA A 640 -54.08 24.12 0.82
C ALA A 640 -54.66 22.78 0.36
N GLU A 641 -54.49 22.43 -0.92
CA GLU A 641 -54.91 21.13 -1.43
C GLU A 641 -54.01 19.99 -0.92
N ALA A 642 -52.70 20.22 -0.80
CA ALA A 642 -51.78 19.21 -0.29
C ALA A 642 -52.04 18.86 1.18
N LEU A 643 -52.43 19.84 2.00
CA LEU A 643 -52.74 19.65 3.42
C LEU A 643 -54.00 18.83 3.68
N THR A 644 -54.88 18.66 2.68
CA THR A 644 -56.08 17.80 2.82
C THR A 644 -55.84 16.36 2.38
N LYS A 645 -54.68 16.07 1.78
CA LYS A 645 -54.29 14.73 1.29
C LYS A 645 -53.36 14.04 2.29
N ASP A 646 -53.44 12.72 2.35
CA ASP A 646 -52.46 11.92 3.07
C ASP A 646 -51.22 11.69 2.20
N LEU A 647 -50.27 12.61 2.29
CA LEU A 647 -49.04 12.57 1.51
C LEU A 647 -47.96 11.74 2.20
N THR A 648 -47.22 10.98 1.41
CA THR A 648 -46.03 10.24 1.82
C THR A 648 -44.90 11.21 2.23
N LEU A 649 -43.88 10.70 2.91
CA LEU A 649 -42.71 11.49 3.31
C LEU A 649 -42.01 12.20 2.13
N PRO A 650 -41.69 11.54 0.99
CA PRO A 650 -41.07 12.23 -0.15
C PRO A 650 -41.94 13.33 -0.75
N GLU A 651 -43.26 13.14 -0.80
CA GLU A 651 -44.19 14.17 -1.29
C GLU A 651 -44.23 15.39 -0.37
N LYS A 652 -44.27 15.17 0.96
CA LYS A 652 -44.19 16.25 1.95
C LYS A 652 -42.86 16.99 1.86
N LEU A 653 -41.75 16.25 1.76
CA LEU A 653 -40.41 16.83 1.70
C LEU A 653 -40.20 17.68 0.44
N THR A 654 -40.56 17.18 -0.75
CA THR A 654 -40.42 17.95 -2.00
C THR A 654 -41.29 19.20 -2.02
N LEU A 655 -42.48 19.16 -1.42
CA LEU A 655 -43.31 20.36 -1.28
C LEU A 655 -42.68 21.38 -0.33
N VAL A 656 -42.20 20.94 0.83
CA VAL A 656 -41.57 21.81 1.84
C VAL A 656 -40.27 22.44 1.33
N ALA A 657 -39.49 21.67 0.55
CA ALA A 657 -38.24 22.10 -0.05
C ALA A 657 -38.43 23.15 -1.15
N SER A 658 -39.55 23.09 -1.88
CA SER A 658 -39.88 24.07 -2.91
C SER A 658 -40.11 25.48 -2.36
N ASP A 659 -40.29 26.45 -3.25
CA ASP A 659 -40.64 27.83 -2.93
C ASP A 659 -42.06 28.02 -2.38
N ILE A 660 -42.90 26.97 -2.35
CA ILE A 660 -44.28 27.05 -1.87
C ILE A 660 -44.39 27.64 -0.47
N PRO A 661 -43.67 27.16 0.57
CA PRO A 661 -43.87 27.68 1.91
C PRO A 661 -43.43 29.13 2.07
N ASP A 662 -42.48 29.59 1.25
CA ASP A 662 -42.06 30.99 1.21
C ASP A 662 -43.14 31.87 0.57
N LEU A 663 -43.70 31.43 -0.56
CA LEU A 663 -44.84 32.11 -1.22
C LEU A 663 -46.10 32.10 -0.35
N VAL A 664 -46.36 31.01 0.39
CA VAL A 664 -47.46 30.95 1.37
C VAL A 664 -47.22 31.90 2.53
N ALA A 665 -45.97 32.08 2.96
CA ALA A 665 -45.62 33.09 3.95
C ALA A 665 -45.96 34.50 3.45
N VAL A 666 -45.65 34.81 2.18
CA VAL A 666 -45.99 36.10 1.55
C VAL A 666 -47.50 36.33 1.54
N VAL A 667 -48.28 35.34 1.10
CA VAL A 667 -49.75 35.45 1.06
C VAL A 667 -50.32 35.60 2.48
N HIS A 668 -49.80 34.83 3.44
CA HIS A 668 -50.19 34.90 4.84
C HIS A 668 -49.89 36.26 5.46
N ASP A 669 -48.67 36.78 5.27
CA ASP A 669 -48.24 38.04 5.85
C ASP A 669 -48.99 39.22 5.22
N PHE A 670 -49.27 39.16 3.91
CA PHE A 670 -50.15 40.14 3.28
C PHE A 670 -51.55 40.09 3.89
N ALA A 671 -52.18 38.91 3.93
CA ALA A 671 -53.56 38.75 4.36
C ALA A 671 -53.76 39.17 5.83
N THR A 672 -52.87 38.75 6.72
CA THR A 672 -52.95 39.07 8.16
C THR A 672 -52.67 40.55 8.44
N ARG A 673 -51.69 41.17 7.77
CA ARG A 673 -51.42 42.60 7.92
C ARG A 673 -52.54 43.45 7.31
N ALA A 674 -53.08 43.04 6.16
CA ALA A 674 -54.21 43.71 5.53
C ALA A 674 -55.46 43.65 6.42
N ALA A 675 -55.79 42.47 6.96
CA ALA A 675 -56.92 42.30 7.89
C ALA A 675 -56.77 43.21 9.12
N LYS A 676 -55.60 43.22 9.76
CA LYS A 676 -55.31 44.10 10.91
C LYS A 676 -55.41 45.59 10.57
N ALA A 677 -54.92 45.99 9.40
CA ALA A 677 -55.01 47.38 8.94
C ALA A 677 -56.46 47.80 8.70
N ILE A 678 -57.27 46.92 8.11
CA ILE A 678 -58.71 47.14 7.89
C ILE A 678 -59.46 47.21 9.23
N GLU A 679 -59.21 46.29 10.17
CA GLU A 679 -59.79 46.32 11.52
C GLU A 679 -59.46 47.61 12.29
N ASN A 680 -58.24 48.12 12.14
CA ASN A 680 -57.85 49.39 12.77
C ASN A 680 -58.60 50.59 12.18
N VAL A 681 -58.79 50.60 10.85
CA VAL A 681 -59.62 51.62 10.19
C VAL A 681 -61.07 51.49 10.67
N GLU A 682 -61.62 50.28 10.74
CA GLU A 682 -62.98 50.05 11.26
C GLU A 682 -63.15 50.53 12.70
N ARG A 683 -62.17 50.26 13.56
CA ARG A 683 -62.18 50.73 14.96
C ARG A 683 -62.13 52.25 15.07
N ASP A 684 -61.34 52.94 14.23
CA ASP A 684 -61.32 54.42 14.17
C ASP A 684 -62.67 54.98 13.67
N LEU A 685 -63.29 54.33 12.68
CA LEU A 685 -64.63 54.70 12.18
C LEU A 685 -65.68 54.62 13.29
N LEU A 686 -65.67 53.54 14.07
CA LEU A 686 -66.61 53.32 15.17
C LEU A 686 -66.36 54.27 16.35
N ALA A 687 -65.09 54.53 16.70
CA ALA A 687 -64.74 55.43 17.81
C ALA A 687 -65.11 56.90 17.54
N ARG A 688 -65.03 57.36 16.28
CA ARG A 688 -65.39 58.75 15.93
C ARG A 688 -66.88 58.97 15.69
N GLN A 689 -67.65 57.90 15.43
CA GLN A 689 -69.12 57.96 15.42
C GLN A 689 -69.71 58.28 16.80
N THR A 690 -68.99 57.98 17.89
CA THR A 690 -69.45 58.25 19.26
C THR A 690 -69.15 59.67 19.77
N ASP A 691 -68.18 60.40 19.18
CA ASP A 691 -67.74 61.73 19.64
C ASP A 691 -68.32 62.91 18.85
N ALA A 692 -68.86 62.69 17.65
CA ALA A 692 -69.46 63.74 16.83
C ALA A 692 -70.95 63.48 16.60
N GLY A 693 -71.80 64.21 17.32
CA GLY A 693 -73.22 64.29 17.00
C GLY A 693 -73.43 65.03 15.67
N GLY A 694 -73.60 64.27 14.58
CA GLY A 694 -74.13 64.78 13.30
C GLY A 694 -73.43 64.20 12.07
N ALA A 695 -74.14 63.35 11.31
CA ALA A 695 -73.57 62.63 10.19
C ALA A 695 -73.39 63.46 8.91
N THR A 696 -72.18 63.49 8.36
CA THR A 696 -71.89 64.08 7.03
C THR A 696 -72.02 63.06 5.89
N ASP A 697 -72.23 63.50 4.64
CA ASP A 697 -72.47 62.59 3.48
C ASP A 697 -71.32 61.62 3.17
N LEU A 698 -70.13 61.85 3.73
CA LEU A 698 -68.99 60.94 3.67
C LEU A 698 -69.13 59.77 4.65
N GLU A 699 -69.89 59.94 5.73
CA GLU A 699 -70.30 58.84 6.61
C GLU A 699 -71.28 57.92 5.88
N LYS A 700 -72.22 58.42 5.07
CA LYS A 700 -73.08 57.55 4.24
C LYS A 700 -72.29 56.74 3.20
N ALA A 701 -71.18 57.27 2.68
CA ALA A 701 -70.30 56.53 1.78
C ALA A 701 -69.48 55.47 2.53
N ALA A 702 -68.96 55.79 3.72
CA ALA A 702 -68.27 54.83 4.59
C ALA A 702 -69.22 53.76 5.14
N THR A 703 -70.48 54.11 5.47
CA THR A 703 -71.53 53.18 5.89
C THR A 703 -72.00 52.30 4.74
N ARG A 704 -72.05 52.79 3.49
CA ARG A 704 -72.32 51.95 2.31
C ARG A 704 -71.16 51.01 1.96
N VAL A 705 -69.91 51.41 2.23
CA VAL A 705 -68.76 50.53 2.13
C VAL A 705 -68.77 49.52 3.28
N LEU A 706 -69.11 49.92 4.50
CA LEU A 706 -69.37 49.04 5.66
C LEU A 706 -70.57 48.12 5.43
N GLU A 707 -71.60 48.50 4.68
CA GLU A 707 -72.70 47.62 4.24
C GLU A 707 -72.22 46.62 3.18
N ALA A 708 -71.24 46.99 2.36
CA ALA A 708 -70.56 46.07 1.45
C ALA A 708 -69.62 45.11 2.20
N THR A 709 -68.99 45.54 3.31
CA THR A 709 -68.24 44.69 4.25
C THR A 709 -69.13 43.97 5.28
N ASN A 710 -70.40 44.34 5.49
CA ASN A 710 -71.34 43.59 6.34
C ASN A 710 -71.73 42.22 5.75
N ARG A 711 -71.36 41.95 4.48
CA ARG A 711 -71.34 40.58 3.94
C ARG A 711 -70.18 39.72 4.46
N PHE A 712 -69.22 40.31 5.15
CA PHE A 712 -68.09 39.62 5.78
C PHE A 712 -68.42 39.22 7.25
N ASP A 713 -69.28 39.98 7.94
CA ASP A 713 -69.65 39.72 9.35
C ASP A 713 -70.87 38.76 9.48
N ASP A 714 -71.76 38.72 8.49
CA ASP A 714 -72.89 37.77 8.42
C ASP A 714 -72.44 36.30 8.21
N ALA A 715 -71.21 36.08 7.73
CA ALA A 715 -70.58 34.76 7.63
C ALA A 715 -69.98 34.30 8.98
N ILE A 716 -69.52 35.22 9.82
CA ILE A 716 -68.92 34.91 11.13
C ILE A 716 -70.01 34.63 12.18
N LYS A 717 -71.18 35.27 12.11
CA LYS A 717 -72.30 35.02 13.05
C LYS A 717 -73.18 33.81 12.74
N ARG A 718 -73.03 33.14 11.58
CA ARG A 718 -73.79 31.92 11.23
C ARG A 718 -73.11 30.58 11.54
N LEU A 719 -71.92 30.57 12.17
CA LEU A 719 -71.18 29.34 12.52
C LEU A 719 -70.84 29.19 14.02
N THR A 720 -71.49 29.96 14.90
CA THR A 720 -71.54 29.66 16.35
C THR A 720 -72.95 29.33 16.84
N ARG A 721 -73.70 28.61 16.02
CA ARG A 721 -74.78 27.70 16.45
C ARG A 721 -74.68 26.40 15.68
#